data_AF-A0A364MZS6-F1
#
_entry.id   AF-A0A364MZS6-F1
#
_cell.length_a   1.000
_cell.length_b   1.000
_cell.length_c   1.000
_cell.angle_alpha   90.00
_cell.angle_beta   90.00
_cell.angle_gamma   90.00
#
_symmetry.space_group_name_H-M   'P 1'
#
loop_
_entity.id
_entity.type
_entity.pdbx_description
1 polymer ?
#
loop_
_entity_poly.entity_id
_entity_poly.type
_entity_poly.pdbx_seq_one_letter_code
_entity_poly.pdbx_strand_id
1 'polypeptide(L)'
;MNTNDKTPKNSCEAVKIEDADLSEADLFLQSYPLLRDKSKDELDTLNKAVLRKLDWKFLLIITLMLLMNYLDRINVSNARLAGMQRDLHMSDVEWSAGISLFYVGYIISQIPANVIMAKQKPRIWMPCIMLAWSAVTISMPAATRPWHFMLCRFLVGFTEGPFLPVVALMTSSWYTKQESPLRMAIWHAGNIVSNVFSGLLAAGILTNMDNIAGLHAWQWFLLLEGIVSIIIAVPAFWLLPNFPNNTGTYYFTAEEQQMAQYRQSVSSGSVSEDEDGDYLGGLLQAIRDPFTWLFSGIHFFLIIAQSFKDFFPSIMDTLGFGTVETYLVQAPPYVIAYVVTLVVSWSSGRMLEHGYHIIGAISTTLVGAVIMISTLNTGARYFSMILLCCGPFVGLNLQLSWETTVVPRPRTKRAALIAIANCVSSVSHWFTPYFFLRNQEPSTSLAFAMPSILSFGVTVALSATGLLAHPLSNAQIVSRAEDLLPEYDYVVVGAGASGLTVANRLSEDKKVSVLIIEAGQFDQDEAYMTIPGLAGGAVGTTYDWNTTYAPNSNLGGRVVSIPQGRVVGGSTKLNRMVFNRGSQSDYDGWENLGNEGWNYDTFLPYFKKNENFTGPTPEIQAEYDIAVNPEYHGHEGYMQTTYSPFFWPTTKNIVKAAEELNIPINDQATGSAFGGYFCPHNQDPETKTRSSAEEAYYASAESRQNFHVITGHMVSRIVTESCNGTIKVTGVEFAQSADADLQHTKVRREAIIAAGTLHTPQLLQVSGIGDATLHASINVSTVVDLPAVGHNLHDHLSVAVVYALNTSILTSTLTTNETSAAQARQQYDNDRTGPLTSPTGDFLFFLPVQVYSNATQSILSQALEAGPYASLPSDTPAEVVRGYEAQFASLNKKLEANDSAFLEVIWADGVMVLGLQHPYSRGSLKANSSSIFDAPVADVGFLRNEVDVALMREAVHFARRLAVTPAIASLNPFEAVPGANVTASDDIDAFIRSSASTIYHPAGTCKMGPKEEGGVVDEQLKVYGVENLRIVDASTMPMLPASHTMTTVYAVAEKAADVIKGHEKGPPHLSQYFFPSASSPPMSVFSGTSVPEKSTTRPRTHVRPPRVSVPGVGSSKLG
;
A
#
# COMPACT_ATOMS: atom_id res chain seq x y z
N MET A 1 45.34 34.67 9.42
CA MET A 1 44.78 35.55 10.48
C MET A 1 43.43 34.96 10.88
N ASN A 2 43.01 35.06 12.14
CA ASN A 2 41.90 34.24 12.66
C ASN A 2 40.52 34.70 12.17
N THR A 3 39.66 33.73 11.86
CA THR A 3 38.43 33.47 12.64
C THR A 3 38.07 31.98 12.55
N ASN A 4 37.47 31.44 13.61
CA ASN A 4 36.85 30.11 13.58
C ASN A 4 35.36 30.28 13.21
N ASP A 5 34.80 29.27 12.54
CA ASP A 5 33.58 28.65 13.07
C ASP A 5 33.63 27.13 12.84
N LYS A 6 32.88 26.35 13.61
CA LYS A 6 32.88 24.88 13.58
C LYS A 6 31.45 24.32 13.68
N THR A 7 30.88 23.98 12.53
CA THR A 7 29.75 23.05 12.44
C THR A 7 30.24 21.73 11.80
N PRO A 8 30.20 20.58 12.50
CA PRO A 8 30.50 19.30 11.90
C PRO A 8 29.41 18.93 10.89
N LYS A 9 29.78 18.73 9.62
CA LYS A 9 28.97 17.93 8.70
C LYS A 9 29.14 16.47 9.10
N ASN A 10 28.10 15.82 9.59
CA ASN A 10 28.07 14.36 9.67
C ASN A 10 27.78 13.81 8.26
N SER A 11 28.83 13.42 7.54
CA SER A 11 28.71 12.60 6.34
C SER A 11 28.34 11.18 6.73
N CYS A 12 27.20 10.67 6.24
CA CYS A 12 26.97 9.23 6.24
C CYS A 12 27.81 8.62 5.12
N GLU A 13 28.92 7.98 5.48
CA GLU A 13 29.60 7.05 4.56
C GLU A 13 28.69 5.83 4.37
N ALA A 14 28.43 5.46 3.11
CA ALA A 14 27.61 4.30 2.80
C ALA A 14 28.38 3.01 3.14
N VAL A 15 28.07 2.41 4.29
CA VAL A 15 28.60 1.10 4.68
C VAL A 15 27.98 0.04 3.77
N LYS A 16 28.79 -0.55 2.89
CA LYS A 16 28.45 -1.85 2.31
C LYS A 16 28.40 -2.88 3.42
N ILE A 17 27.32 -3.66 3.48
CA ILE A 17 27.19 -4.83 4.35
C ILE A 17 27.15 -6.06 3.44
N GLU A 18 28.03 -7.01 3.69
CA GLU A 18 28.09 -8.32 3.04
C GLU A 18 27.30 -9.33 3.90
N ASP A 19 26.64 -10.28 3.23
CA ASP A 19 26.14 -11.59 3.70
C ASP A 19 25.81 -11.78 5.20
N ALA A 20 24.51 -11.67 5.57
CA ALA A 20 23.93 -12.33 6.75
C ALA A 20 22.39 -12.38 6.72
N ASP A 21 21.80 -13.46 7.22
CA ASP A 21 20.35 -13.59 7.48
C ASP A 21 19.89 -12.68 8.64
N LEU A 22 19.67 -11.40 8.34
CA LEU A 22 19.19 -10.40 9.30
C LEU A 22 17.69 -10.17 9.12
N SER A 23 16.93 -10.23 10.23
CA SER A 23 15.48 -9.96 10.18
C SER A 23 15.20 -8.47 9.93
N GLU A 24 13.96 -8.11 9.59
CA GLU A 24 13.53 -6.71 9.44
C GLU A 24 13.92 -5.85 10.65
N ALA A 25 13.81 -6.42 11.86
CA ALA A 25 14.23 -5.75 13.09
C ALA A 25 15.75 -5.55 13.17
N ASP A 26 16.56 -6.50 12.70
CA ASP A 26 18.02 -6.42 12.70
C ASP A 26 18.55 -5.49 11.60
N LEU A 27 17.88 -5.42 10.45
CA LEU A 27 18.11 -4.40 9.42
C LEU A 27 17.78 -3.00 9.97
N PHE A 28 16.63 -2.85 10.64
CA PHE A 28 16.23 -1.59 11.26
C PHE A 28 17.14 -1.20 12.46
N LEU A 29 17.77 -2.17 13.12
CA LEU A 29 18.78 -1.95 14.17
C LEU A 29 20.01 -1.19 13.63
N GLN A 30 20.40 -1.42 12.36
CA GLN A 30 21.53 -0.73 11.71
C GLN A 30 21.35 0.80 11.68
N SER A 31 20.11 1.28 11.64
CA SER A 31 19.78 2.71 11.70
C SER A 31 20.07 3.37 13.06
N TYR A 32 20.50 2.61 14.07
CA TYR A 32 20.86 3.10 15.40
C TYR A 32 22.34 2.82 15.71
N PRO A 33 23.24 3.80 15.47
CA PRO A 33 24.69 3.62 15.63
C PRO A 33 25.18 3.26 17.03
N LEU A 34 24.35 3.33 18.07
CA LEU A 34 24.68 2.88 19.43
C LEU A 34 24.11 1.50 19.78
N LEU A 35 23.29 0.91 18.90
CA LEU A 35 22.61 -0.37 19.12
C LEU A 35 23.09 -1.48 18.17
N ARG A 36 23.36 -1.15 16.89
CA ARG A 36 23.69 -2.11 15.83
C ARG A 36 24.84 -3.07 16.15
N ASP A 37 25.81 -2.60 16.94
CA ASP A 37 27.03 -3.31 17.31
C ASP A 37 26.88 -4.07 18.66
N LYS A 38 25.67 -4.13 19.24
CA LYS A 38 25.37 -4.80 20.53
C LYS A 38 24.80 -6.21 20.33
N SER A 39 25.16 -7.13 21.22
CA SER A 39 24.58 -8.46 21.27
C SER A 39 23.10 -8.46 21.73
N LYS A 40 22.37 -9.53 21.40
CA LYS A 40 20.95 -9.70 21.75
C LYS A 40 20.69 -9.56 23.26
N ASP A 41 21.57 -10.09 24.12
CA ASP A 41 21.45 -9.98 25.58
C ASP A 41 21.71 -8.56 26.09
N GLU A 42 22.58 -7.79 25.44
CA GLU A 42 22.82 -6.38 25.76
C GLU A 42 21.63 -5.51 25.34
N LEU A 43 21.10 -5.72 24.12
CA LEU A 43 19.88 -5.08 23.65
C LEU A 43 18.71 -5.38 24.58
N ASP A 44 18.55 -6.63 25.00
CA ASP A 44 17.46 -7.03 25.88
C ASP A 44 17.67 -6.54 27.33
N THR A 45 18.91 -6.31 27.75
CA THR A 45 19.24 -5.63 29.02
C THR A 45 18.93 -4.14 28.97
N LEU A 46 19.28 -3.47 27.86
CA LEU A 46 18.99 -2.05 27.60
C LEU A 46 17.48 -1.80 27.45
N ASN A 47 16.78 -2.69 26.77
CA ASN A 47 15.32 -2.79 26.66
C ASN A 47 14.65 -2.79 28.06
N LYS A 48 15.15 -3.64 28.97
CA LYS A 48 14.70 -3.72 30.36
C LYS A 48 15.08 -2.48 31.19
N ALA A 49 16.20 -1.83 30.89
CA ALA A 49 16.61 -0.57 31.55
C ALA A 49 15.71 0.61 31.16
N VAL A 50 15.37 0.73 29.87
CA VAL A 50 14.41 1.71 29.34
C VAL A 50 13.03 1.53 30.00
N LEU A 51 12.49 0.30 29.99
CA LEU A 51 11.21 0.00 30.65
C LEU A 51 11.24 0.37 32.13
N ARG A 52 12.25 -0.08 32.89
CA ARG A 52 12.37 0.25 34.33
C ARG A 52 12.41 1.75 34.58
N LYS A 53 13.04 2.55 33.69
CA LYS A 53 13.05 4.02 33.81
C LYS A 53 11.68 4.64 33.50
N LEU A 54 10.95 4.14 32.52
CA LEU A 54 9.58 4.58 32.21
C LEU A 54 8.60 4.19 33.34
N ASP A 55 8.60 2.92 33.76
CA ASP A 55 7.72 2.40 34.81
C ASP A 55 7.98 3.10 36.18
N TRP A 56 9.23 3.37 36.56
CA TRP A 56 9.54 4.03 37.85
C TRP A 56 9.42 5.56 37.86
N LYS A 57 9.58 6.25 36.72
CA LYS A 57 9.50 7.73 36.65
C LYS A 57 8.19 8.18 36.00
N PHE A 58 8.02 7.90 34.70
CA PHE A 58 6.90 8.36 33.90
C PHE A 58 5.57 7.80 34.42
N LEU A 59 5.48 6.48 34.57
CA LEU A 59 4.23 5.84 34.99
C LEU A 59 3.87 6.20 36.45
N LEU A 60 4.85 6.27 37.35
CA LEU A 60 4.64 6.74 38.71
C LEU A 60 4.11 8.18 38.77
N ILE A 61 4.78 9.14 38.13
CA ILE A 61 4.35 10.55 38.21
C ILE A 61 3.01 10.77 37.51
N ILE A 62 2.77 10.14 36.36
CA ILE A 62 1.51 10.32 35.62
C ILE A 62 0.32 9.72 36.40
N THR A 63 0.54 8.62 37.14
CA THR A 63 -0.46 8.05 38.06
C THR A 63 -0.79 9.02 39.20
N LEU A 64 0.23 9.64 39.81
CA LEU A 64 0.03 10.63 40.88
C LEU A 64 -0.70 11.90 40.38
N MET A 65 -0.35 12.39 39.19
CA MET A 65 -1.02 13.55 38.58
C MET A 65 -2.47 13.24 38.23
N LEU A 66 -2.76 12.05 37.67
CA LEU A 66 -4.15 11.62 37.40
C LEU A 66 -4.95 11.35 38.66
N LEU A 67 -4.33 10.82 39.72
CA LEU A 67 -5.00 10.65 41.01
C LEU A 67 -5.51 12.01 41.53
N MET A 68 -4.69 13.07 41.48
CA MET A 68 -5.15 14.41 41.84
C MET A 68 -6.22 14.96 40.89
N ASN A 69 -6.06 14.74 39.57
CA ASN A 69 -7.01 15.21 38.56
C ASN A 69 -8.41 14.59 38.67
N TYR A 70 -8.54 13.36 39.17
CA TYR A 70 -9.84 12.77 39.49
C TYR A 70 -10.32 13.11 40.90
N LEU A 71 -9.42 13.40 41.85
CA LEU A 71 -9.79 13.81 43.20
C LEU A 71 -10.57 15.13 43.21
N ASP A 72 -10.16 16.18 42.48
CA ASP A 72 -10.93 17.46 42.39
C ASP A 72 -12.42 17.20 42.08
N ARG A 73 -12.67 16.39 41.05
CA ARG A 73 -14.01 16.13 40.52
C ARG A 73 -14.90 15.41 41.52
N ILE A 74 -14.34 14.48 42.30
CA ILE A 74 -15.06 13.71 43.34
C ILE A 74 -15.18 14.53 44.63
N ASN A 75 -14.12 15.26 45.00
CA ASN A 75 -14.02 15.97 46.27
C ASN A 75 -15.00 17.15 46.36
N VAL A 76 -15.35 17.80 45.26
CA VAL A 76 -16.43 18.80 45.23
C VAL A 76 -17.77 18.21 45.70
N SER A 77 -18.09 16.95 45.34
CA SER A 77 -19.30 16.28 45.83
C SER A 77 -19.25 15.98 47.34
N ASN A 78 -18.08 15.67 47.89
CA ASN A 78 -17.91 15.52 49.34
C ASN A 78 -17.90 16.87 50.10
N ALA A 79 -17.35 17.93 49.50
CA ALA A 79 -17.44 19.30 50.01
C ALA A 79 -18.90 19.78 50.15
N ARG A 80 -19.79 19.34 49.24
CA ARG A 80 -21.26 19.56 49.35
C ARG A 80 -21.83 19.07 50.67
N LEU A 81 -21.44 17.85 51.09
CA LEU A 81 -21.92 17.20 52.31
C LEU A 81 -21.41 17.92 53.57
N ALA A 82 -20.21 18.50 53.51
CA ALA A 82 -19.63 19.33 54.56
C ALA A 82 -20.12 20.79 54.57
N GLY A 83 -21.25 21.10 53.93
CA GLY A 83 -21.95 22.38 54.06
C GLY A 83 -21.72 23.40 52.94
N MET A 84 -20.79 23.17 52.02
CA MET A 84 -20.40 24.11 50.95
C MET A 84 -21.60 24.73 50.20
N GLN A 85 -22.63 23.93 49.88
CA GLN A 85 -23.82 24.42 49.17
C GLN A 85 -24.63 25.43 50.00
N ARG A 86 -24.76 25.19 51.32
CA ARG A 86 -25.48 26.08 52.25
C ARG A 86 -24.72 27.39 52.45
N ASP A 87 -23.40 27.28 52.64
CA ASP A 87 -22.54 28.39 53.00
C ASP A 87 -22.34 29.37 51.82
N LEU A 88 -22.36 28.85 50.58
CA LEU A 88 -22.39 29.64 49.34
C LEU A 88 -23.79 30.11 48.92
N HIS A 89 -24.83 29.72 49.66
CA HIS A 89 -26.25 30.01 49.38
C HIS A 89 -26.74 29.53 48.00
N MET A 90 -26.34 28.32 47.59
CA MET A 90 -26.67 27.74 46.28
C MET A 90 -27.94 26.87 46.30
N SER A 91 -28.85 27.11 45.35
CA SER A 91 -29.91 26.15 45.02
C SER A 91 -29.35 24.85 44.41
N ASP A 92 -30.16 23.79 44.39
CA ASP A 92 -29.76 22.52 43.75
C ASP A 92 -29.57 22.66 42.23
N VAL A 93 -30.21 23.66 41.61
CA VAL A 93 -30.03 23.99 40.19
C VAL A 93 -28.67 24.66 39.96
N GLU A 94 -28.29 25.62 40.79
CA GLU A 94 -26.97 26.28 40.72
C GLU A 94 -25.83 25.31 41.05
N TRP A 95 -26.04 24.39 42.02
CA TRP A 95 -25.10 23.30 42.29
C TRP A 95 -24.87 22.46 41.03
N SER A 96 -25.96 21.95 40.44
CA SER A 96 -25.90 21.08 39.26
C SER A 96 -25.31 21.80 38.05
N ALA A 97 -25.63 23.08 37.86
CA ALA A 97 -25.03 23.92 36.83
C ALA A 97 -23.51 24.10 37.04
N GLY A 98 -23.03 24.24 38.27
CA GLY A 98 -21.60 24.27 38.59
C GLY A 98 -20.88 22.96 38.25
N ILE A 99 -21.50 21.80 38.51
CA ILE A 99 -20.96 20.49 38.10
C ILE A 99 -20.90 20.37 36.58
N SER A 100 -21.98 20.73 35.85
CA SER A 100 -21.99 20.66 34.38
C SER A 100 -21.02 21.66 33.72
N LEU A 101 -20.81 22.84 34.31
CA LEU A 101 -19.92 23.88 33.77
C LEU A 101 -18.44 23.45 33.72
N PHE A 102 -18.01 22.56 34.62
CA PHE A 102 -16.70 21.90 34.50
C PHE A 102 -16.59 21.21 33.14
N TYR A 103 -17.57 20.37 32.78
CA TYR A 103 -17.55 19.62 31.53
C TYR A 103 -17.67 20.51 30.28
N VAL A 104 -18.32 21.68 30.38
CA VAL A 104 -18.34 22.67 29.30
C VAL A 104 -16.93 23.23 29.04
N GLY A 105 -16.20 23.66 30.08
CA GLY A 105 -14.82 24.12 29.94
C GLY A 105 -13.90 23.01 29.42
N TYR A 106 -14.07 21.81 29.96
CA TYR A 106 -13.30 20.60 29.66
C TYR A 106 -13.38 20.20 28.18
N ILE A 107 -14.58 20.17 27.59
CA ILE A 107 -14.79 19.86 26.16
C ILE A 107 -14.15 20.93 25.24
N ILE A 108 -14.23 22.21 25.62
CA ILE A 108 -13.74 23.33 24.80
C ILE A 108 -12.21 23.28 24.62
N SER A 109 -11.45 22.98 25.68
CA SER A 109 -9.98 22.96 25.60
C SER A 109 -9.41 21.63 25.10
N GLN A 110 -10.13 20.52 25.29
CA GLN A 110 -9.60 19.17 25.09
C GLN A 110 -9.09 18.90 23.67
N ILE A 111 -9.87 19.17 22.61
CA ILE A 111 -9.44 18.90 21.21
C ILE A 111 -8.29 19.82 20.77
N PRO A 112 -8.39 21.16 20.83
CA PRO A 112 -7.32 22.04 20.34
C PRO A 112 -5.99 21.82 21.06
N ALA A 113 -6.04 21.67 22.39
CA ALA A 113 -4.83 21.51 23.18
C ALA A 113 -4.15 20.14 22.98
N ASN A 114 -4.90 19.06 22.70
CA ASN A 114 -4.30 17.76 22.39
C ASN A 114 -3.62 17.74 21.02
N VAL A 115 -4.28 18.28 20.00
CA VAL A 115 -3.71 18.43 18.66
C VAL A 115 -2.43 19.28 18.70
N ILE A 116 -2.42 20.37 19.48
CA ILE A 116 -1.22 21.16 19.74
C ILE A 116 -0.16 20.35 20.49
N MET A 117 -0.52 19.70 21.61
CA MET A 117 0.44 18.99 22.45
C MET A 117 1.10 17.80 21.76
N ALA A 118 0.45 17.20 20.76
CA ALA A 118 1.03 16.17 19.90
C ALA A 118 2.30 16.61 19.13
N LYS A 119 2.63 17.91 19.07
CA LYS A 119 3.92 18.43 18.56
C LYS A 119 4.72 19.25 19.59
N GLN A 120 4.32 19.28 20.86
CA GLN A 120 4.99 20.06 21.92
C GLN A 120 5.84 19.17 22.84
N LYS A 121 6.23 19.72 24.00
CA LYS A 121 7.07 19.07 25.03
C LYS A 121 6.23 18.79 26.29
N PRO A 122 5.66 17.58 26.45
CA PRO A 122 4.82 17.23 27.59
C PRO A 122 5.40 17.56 28.97
N ARG A 123 6.73 17.41 29.17
CA ARG A 123 7.41 17.76 30.44
C ARG A 123 7.21 19.21 30.90
N ILE A 124 6.86 20.12 29.98
CA ILE A 124 6.59 21.54 30.30
C ILE A 124 5.08 21.77 30.36
N TRP A 125 4.34 21.27 29.36
CA TRP A 125 2.91 21.54 29.26
C TRP A 125 2.10 20.85 30.37
N MET A 126 2.31 19.56 30.64
CA MET A 126 1.50 18.83 31.62
C MET A 126 1.65 19.35 33.06
N PRO A 127 2.87 19.70 33.55
CA PRO A 127 3.01 20.34 34.87
C PRO A 127 2.43 21.77 34.91
N CYS A 128 2.57 22.56 33.84
CA CYS A 128 1.95 23.89 33.77
C CYS A 128 0.41 23.80 33.79
N ILE A 129 -0.17 22.81 33.10
CA ILE A 129 -1.59 22.50 33.14
C ILE A 129 -2.03 22.12 34.56
N MET A 130 -1.25 21.28 35.27
CA MET A 130 -1.51 20.91 36.66
C MET A 130 -1.45 22.12 37.62
N LEU A 131 -0.44 22.99 37.47
CA LEU A 131 -0.34 24.23 38.25
C LEU A 131 -1.51 25.18 37.96
N ALA A 132 -2.00 25.24 36.71
CA ALA A 132 -3.10 26.09 36.33
C ALA A 132 -4.43 25.66 36.99
N TRP A 133 -4.79 24.38 36.95
CA TRP A 133 -6.01 23.93 37.64
C TRP A 133 -5.86 24.05 39.17
N SER A 134 -4.70 23.68 39.71
CA SER A 134 -4.42 23.77 41.16
C SER A 134 -4.56 25.19 41.70
N ALA A 135 -4.11 26.20 40.95
CA ALA A 135 -4.26 27.61 41.33
C ALA A 135 -5.74 28.05 41.40
N VAL A 136 -6.60 27.52 40.51
CA VAL A 136 -8.04 27.78 40.56
C VAL A 136 -8.69 27.03 41.73
N THR A 137 -8.35 25.75 41.96
CA THR A 137 -8.89 24.98 43.09
C THR A 137 -8.51 25.58 44.45
N ILE A 138 -7.27 26.07 44.62
CA ILE A 138 -6.84 26.81 45.83
C ILE A 138 -7.61 28.14 46.04
N SER A 139 -8.11 28.76 44.97
CA SER A 139 -8.95 29.97 45.08
C SER A 139 -10.41 29.67 45.46
N MET A 140 -10.90 28.46 45.23
CA MET A 140 -12.30 28.09 45.43
C MET A 140 -12.79 28.21 46.89
N PRO A 141 -11.98 27.92 47.93
CA PRO A 141 -12.29 28.24 49.33
C PRO A 141 -12.66 29.71 49.62
N ALA A 142 -12.24 30.68 48.80
CA ALA A 142 -12.60 32.09 48.95
C ALA A 142 -13.95 32.46 48.29
N ALA A 143 -14.64 31.51 47.66
CA ALA A 143 -15.97 31.73 47.11
C ALA A 143 -16.98 32.08 48.22
N THR A 144 -17.85 33.05 47.93
CA THR A 144 -18.92 33.52 48.85
C THR A 144 -20.29 33.63 48.18
N ARG A 145 -20.43 33.18 46.92
CA ARG A 145 -21.63 33.27 46.08
C ARG A 145 -21.67 32.14 45.04
N PRO A 146 -22.85 31.76 44.51
CA PRO A 146 -22.99 30.70 43.51
C PRO A 146 -22.12 30.90 42.26
N TRP A 147 -22.09 32.12 41.73
CA TRP A 147 -21.36 32.42 40.49
C TRP A 147 -19.83 32.26 40.62
N HIS A 148 -19.26 32.50 41.80
CA HIS A 148 -17.83 32.28 42.05
C HIS A 148 -17.48 30.79 41.87
N PHE A 149 -18.27 29.91 42.48
CA PHE A 149 -18.11 28.46 42.35
C PHE A 149 -18.28 28.01 40.89
N MET A 150 -19.32 28.49 40.20
CA MET A 150 -19.57 28.17 38.79
C MET A 150 -18.42 28.60 37.87
N LEU A 151 -17.84 29.79 38.10
CA LEU A 151 -16.66 30.27 37.36
C LEU A 151 -15.42 29.42 37.67
N CYS A 152 -15.16 29.11 38.95
CA CYS A 152 -14.07 28.22 39.34
C CYS A 152 -14.21 26.83 38.67
N ARG A 153 -15.40 26.20 38.70
CA ARG A 153 -15.62 24.90 38.04
C ARG A 153 -15.36 24.97 36.54
N PHE A 154 -15.83 26.01 35.84
CA PHE A 154 -15.53 26.20 34.42
C PHE A 154 -14.02 26.35 34.14
N LEU A 155 -13.30 27.13 34.96
CA LEU A 155 -11.86 27.37 34.78
C LEU A 155 -11.00 26.14 35.13
N VAL A 156 -11.35 25.39 36.19
CA VAL A 156 -10.76 24.07 36.48
C VAL A 156 -11.01 23.14 35.30
N GLY A 157 -12.26 23.00 34.84
CA GLY A 157 -12.60 22.16 33.69
C GLY A 157 -11.82 22.54 32.42
N PHE A 158 -11.76 23.82 32.07
CA PHE A 158 -10.99 24.33 30.93
C PHE A 158 -9.48 24.04 31.06
N THR A 159 -8.91 24.09 32.25
CA THR A 159 -7.49 23.77 32.47
C THR A 159 -7.25 22.25 32.51
N GLU A 160 -8.14 21.44 33.08
CA GLU A 160 -8.02 19.98 33.13
C GLU A 160 -8.31 19.26 31.80
N GLY A 161 -9.20 19.82 30.97
CA GLY A 161 -9.65 19.27 29.68
C GLY A 161 -8.59 18.53 28.87
N PRO A 162 -7.40 19.10 28.65
CA PRO A 162 -6.40 18.48 27.80
C PRO A 162 -5.72 17.24 28.40
N PHE A 163 -5.78 17.02 29.72
CA PHE A 163 -4.82 16.19 30.45
C PHE A 163 -4.91 14.69 30.13
N LEU A 164 -6.09 14.08 30.28
CA LEU A 164 -6.28 12.64 30.13
C LEU A 164 -5.91 12.11 28.72
N PRO A 165 -6.33 12.73 27.61
CA PRO A 165 -5.94 12.25 26.28
C PRO A 165 -4.43 12.35 26.00
N VAL A 166 -3.70 13.32 26.59
CA VAL A 166 -2.22 13.34 26.50
C VAL A 166 -1.60 12.18 27.26
N VAL A 167 -2.15 11.78 28.41
CA VAL A 167 -1.65 10.59 29.15
C VAL A 167 -1.78 9.33 28.29
N ALA A 168 -2.95 9.13 27.65
CA ALA A 168 -3.17 8.02 26.73
C ALA A 168 -2.22 8.09 25.52
N LEU A 169 -2.08 9.26 24.89
CA LEU A 169 -1.18 9.49 23.75
C LEU A 169 0.28 9.19 24.10
N MET A 170 0.80 9.74 25.21
CA MET A 170 2.17 9.48 25.67
C MET A 170 2.39 8.00 25.98
N THR A 171 1.41 7.32 26.59
CA THR A 171 1.50 5.89 26.88
C THR A 171 1.62 5.10 25.58
N SER A 172 0.80 5.41 24.57
CA SER A 172 0.86 4.78 23.24
C SER A 172 2.16 5.07 22.45
N SER A 173 2.84 6.19 22.69
CA SER A 173 4.15 6.48 22.11
C SER A 173 5.34 5.90 22.90
N TRP A 174 5.16 5.37 24.12
CA TRP A 174 6.29 4.89 24.95
C TRP A 174 6.30 3.38 25.18
N TYR A 175 5.15 2.72 25.24
CA TYR A 175 5.03 1.26 25.42
C TYR A 175 4.56 0.59 24.12
N THR A 176 4.91 -0.68 23.90
CA THR A 176 4.44 -1.44 22.72
C THR A 176 2.94 -1.75 22.78
N LYS A 177 2.36 -2.23 21.67
CA LYS A 177 0.95 -2.66 21.59
C LYS A 177 0.57 -3.68 22.68
N GLN A 178 1.46 -4.62 22.97
CA GLN A 178 1.26 -5.65 24.00
C GLN A 178 1.49 -5.10 25.42
N GLU A 179 2.37 -4.12 25.57
CA GLU A 179 2.71 -3.52 26.86
C GLU A 179 1.67 -2.51 27.34
N SER A 180 1.09 -1.73 26.43
CA SER A 180 0.28 -0.53 26.68
C SER A 180 -0.95 -0.77 27.58
N PRO A 181 -1.82 -1.79 27.38
CA PRO A 181 -3.06 -1.92 28.14
C PRO A 181 -2.84 -2.03 29.65
N LEU A 182 -1.77 -2.70 30.07
CA LEU A 182 -1.40 -2.82 31.48
C LEU A 182 -0.85 -1.50 32.06
N ARG A 183 -0.10 -0.72 31.28
CA ARG A 183 0.39 0.60 31.75
C ARG A 183 -0.75 1.61 31.82
N MET A 184 -1.69 1.55 30.86
CA MET A 184 -2.96 2.26 30.98
C MET A 184 -3.69 1.85 32.26
N ALA A 185 -3.81 0.55 32.55
CA ALA A 185 -4.47 0.08 33.79
C ALA A 185 -3.82 0.66 35.05
N ILE A 186 -2.48 0.75 35.09
CA ILE A 186 -1.74 1.27 36.23
C ILE A 186 -2.01 2.77 36.45
N TRP A 187 -1.96 3.63 35.43
CA TRP A 187 -2.26 5.06 35.65
C TRP A 187 -3.75 5.36 35.73
N HIS A 188 -4.61 4.53 35.13
CA HIS A 188 -6.07 4.63 35.23
C HIS A 188 -6.59 4.25 36.62
N ALA A 189 -5.69 3.81 37.54
CA ALA A 189 -5.87 3.93 38.98
C ALA A 189 -6.39 5.31 39.41
N GLY A 190 -6.03 6.39 38.70
CA GLY A 190 -6.57 7.73 38.94
C GLY A 190 -8.11 7.78 38.90
N ASN A 191 -8.76 7.07 37.97
CA ASN A 191 -10.24 7.02 37.88
C ASN A 191 -10.88 6.06 38.90
N ILE A 192 -10.17 5.00 39.30
CA ILE A 192 -10.71 3.92 40.14
C ILE A 192 -10.41 4.17 41.63
N VAL A 193 -9.14 4.38 41.98
CA VAL A 193 -8.63 4.42 43.36
C VAL A 193 -8.80 5.80 44.00
N SER A 194 -9.02 6.86 43.21
CA SER A 194 -9.45 8.17 43.73
C SER A 194 -10.72 8.09 44.58
N ASN A 195 -11.68 7.23 44.23
CA ASN A 195 -12.89 6.98 45.02
C ASN A 195 -12.56 6.43 46.42
N VAL A 196 -11.52 5.58 46.53
CA VAL A 196 -11.02 5.05 47.81
C VAL A 196 -10.39 6.16 48.64
N PHE A 197 -9.48 6.93 48.04
CA PHE A 197 -8.80 8.03 48.75
C PHE A 197 -9.75 9.17 49.12
N SER A 198 -10.71 9.53 48.27
CA SER A 198 -11.69 10.58 48.55
C SER A 198 -12.56 10.24 49.76
N GLY A 199 -13.07 9.00 49.86
CA GLY A 199 -13.83 8.55 51.03
C GLY A 199 -13.02 8.57 52.34
N LEU A 200 -11.75 8.16 52.29
CA LEU A 200 -10.84 8.18 53.45
C LEU A 200 -10.45 9.61 53.86
N LEU A 201 -10.14 10.47 52.89
CA LEU A 201 -9.85 11.89 53.13
C LEU A 201 -11.08 12.63 53.66
N ALA A 202 -12.26 12.34 53.13
CA ALA A 202 -13.52 12.90 53.61
C ALA A 202 -13.78 12.50 55.06
N ALA A 203 -13.65 11.22 55.39
CA ALA A 203 -13.81 10.71 56.76
C ALA A 203 -12.78 11.33 57.74
N GLY A 204 -11.56 11.63 57.29
CA GLY A 204 -10.52 12.26 58.11
C GLY A 204 -10.69 13.78 58.30
N ILE A 205 -10.88 14.52 57.21
CA ILE A 205 -10.89 15.99 57.20
C ILE A 205 -12.26 16.54 57.61
N LEU A 206 -13.35 16.02 57.05
CA LEU A 206 -14.69 16.59 57.22
C LEU A 206 -15.29 16.32 58.61
N THR A 207 -14.69 15.42 59.39
CA THR A 207 -15.09 15.13 60.78
C THR A 207 -14.23 15.86 61.83
N ASN A 208 -12.99 16.24 61.50
CA ASN A 208 -12.02 16.75 62.49
C ASN A 208 -11.51 18.18 62.24
N MET A 209 -11.73 18.76 61.05
CA MET A 209 -11.10 20.04 60.66
C MET A 209 -12.05 21.25 60.53
N ASP A 210 -13.29 21.16 61.01
CA ASP A 210 -14.19 22.31 60.98
C ASP A 210 -13.76 23.41 61.97
N ASN A 211 -13.90 24.66 61.55
CA ASN A 211 -13.50 25.88 62.28
C ASN A 211 -11.99 25.97 62.65
N ILE A 212 -11.13 25.08 62.13
CA ILE A 212 -9.67 25.23 62.29
C ILE A 212 -9.21 26.47 61.52
N ALA A 213 -8.49 27.36 62.20
CA ALA A 213 -8.06 28.67 61.68
C ALA A 213 -9.20 29.57 61.15
N GLY A 214 -10.46 29.33 61.56
CA GLY A 214 -11.62 30.07 61.07
C GLY A 214 -12.09 29.67 59.67
N LEU A 215 -11.64 28.52 59.15
CA LEU A 215 -12.12 27.92 57.90
C LEU A 215 -13.05 26.74 58.20
N HIS A 216 -14.08 26.56 57.37
CA HIS A 216 -14.93 25.37 57.39
C HIS A 216 -14.20 24.14 56.84
N ALA A 217 -14.64 22.95 57.26
CA ALA A 217 -13.97 21.71 56.86
C ALA A 217 -13.91 21.51 55.33
N TRP A 218 -14.92 21.98 54.58
CA TRP A 218 -14.91 21.94 53.11
C TRP A 218 -13.88 22.88 52.47
N GLN A 219 -13.56 24.01 53.12
CA GLN A 219 -12.53 24.95 52.67
C GLN A 219 -11.14 24.32 52.84
N TRP A 220 -10.90 23.66 53.98
CA TRP A 220 -9.67 22.87 54.20
C TRP A 220 -9.51 21.74 53.19
N PHE A 221 -10.61 21.06 52.84
CA PHE A 221 -10.62 19.94 51.91
C PHE A 221 -10.07 20.32 50.53
N LEU A 222 -10.63 21.36 49.90
CA LEU A 222 -10.18 21.86 48.60
C LEU A 222 -8.79 22.52 48.67
N LEU A 223 -8.46 23.20 49.77
CA LEU A 223 -7.17 23.86 49.95
C LEU A 223 -6.02 22.84 50.03
N LEU A 224 -6.17 21.78 50.81
CA LEU A 224 -5.17 20.73 50.96
C LEU A 224 -4.94 19.97 49.64
N GLU A 225 -6.01 19.65 48.91
CA GLU A 225 -5.95 18.99 47.62
C GLU A 225 -5.18 19.81 46.57
N GLY A 226 -5.48 21.11 46.46
CA GLY A 226 -4.75 22.00 45.56
C GLY A 226 -3.27 22.17 45.94
N ILE A 227 -2.95 22.22 47.25
CA ILE A 227 -1.56 22.28 47.73
C ILE A 227 -0.79 21.00 47.38
N VAL A 228 -1.38 19.82 47.62
CA VAL A 228 -0.78 18.52 47.26
C VAL A 228 -0.60 18.42 45.74
N SER A 229 -1.54 18.95 44.96
CA SER A 229 -1.43 19.00 43.50
C SER A 229 -0.23 19.84 43.03
N ILE A 230 0.03 21.00 43.63
CA ILE A 230 1.24 21.80 43.35
C ILE A 230 2.51 21.02 43.73
N ILE A 231 2.53 20.34 44.88
CA ILE A 231 3.67 19.54 45.34
C ILE A 231 4.00 18.40 44.37
N ILE A 232 2.99 17.82 43.70
CA ILE A 232 3.16 16.78 42.67
C ILE A 232 3.54 17.40 41.30
N ALA A 233 3.03 18.58 40.96
CA ALA A 233 3.34 19.26 39.70
C ALA A 233 4.82 19.66 39.58
N VAL A 234 5.45 20.13 40.65
CA VAL A 234 6.86 20.56 40.65
C VAL A 234 7.82 19.45 40.17
N PRO A 235 7.90 18.25 40.77
CA PRO A 235 8.81 17.20 40.30
C PRO A 235 8.47 16.67 38.89
N ALA A 236 7.24 16.84 38.42
CA ALA A 236 6.83 16.37 37.09
C ALA A 236 7.59 17.05 35.94
N PHE A 237 8.13 18.27 36.12
CA PHE A 237 9.01 18.93 35.14
C PHE A 237 10.30 18.15 34.82
N TRP A 238 10.71 17.23 35.71
CA TRP A 238 11.90 16.38 35.56
C TRP A 238 11.59 14.87 35.47
N LEU A 239 10.43 14.43 35.99
CA LEU A 239 10.01 13.01 35.98
C LEU A 239 9.17 12.61 34.76
N LEU A 240 8.62 13.58 34.03
CA LEU A 240 7.99 13.34 32.73
C LEU A 240 9.03 13.35 31.59
N PRO A 241 8.96 12.40 30.64
CA PRO A 241 9.64 12.50 29.36
C PRO A 241 8.87 13.48 28.43
N ASN A 242 9.37 13.67 27.21
CA ASN A 242 8.56 14.21 26.11
C ASN A 242 8.04 13.02 25.25
N PHE A 243 8.17 13.09 23.92
CA PHE A 243 7.94 11.96 22.99
C PHE A 243 9.28 11.28 22.63
N PRO A 244 9.27 10.08 22.00
CA PRO A 244 10.49 9.34 21.67
C PRO A 244 11.52 10.11 20.84
N ASN A 245 11.11 10.98 19.92
CA ASN A 245 12.05 11.77 19.11
C ASN A 245 12.60 13.01 19.83
N ASN A 246 11.85 13.63 20.75
CA ASN A 246 12.16 14.95 21.30
C ASN A 246 12.40 14.98 22.84
N THR A 247 12.65 13.81 23.45
CA THR A 247 13.06 13.70 24.86
C THR A 247 14.56 13.97 25.02
N GLY A 248 15.43 13.08 24.53
CA GLY A 248 16.88 13.26 24.61
C GLY A 248 17.46 13.09 26.02
N THR A 249 18.72 13.51 26.17
CA THR A 249 19.63 13.00 27.20
C THR A 249 19.43 13.53 28.63
N TYR A 250 18.37 14.30 28.90
CA TYR A 250 18.02 14.67 30.29
C TYR A 250 17.29 13.54 31.04
N TYR A 251 16.74 12.57 30.31
CA TYR A 251 15.90 11.51 30.85
C TYR A 251 16.54 10.11 30.75
N PHE A 252 17.18 9.86 29.61
CA PHE A 252 17.82 8.63 29.17
C PHE A 252 19.30 8.87 28.84
N THR A 253 20.13 7.82 28.82
CA THR A 253 21.42 7.88 28.11
C THR A 253 21.19 7.95 26.59
N ALA A 254 22.23 8.25 25.80
CA ALA A 254 22.11 8.25 24.34
C ALA A 254 21.72 6.86 23.79
N GLU A 255 22.24 5.78 24.39
CA GLU A 255 21.90 4.40 24.03
C GLU A 255 20.44 4.06 24.38
N GLU A 256 19.99 4.40 25.59
CA GLU A 256 18.60 4.20 26.04
C GLU A 256 17.61 5.00 25.18
N GLN A 257 17.98 6.22 24.79
CA GLN A 257 17.19 7.08 23.92
C GLN A 257 17.04 6.47 22.51
N GLN A 258 18.09 5.86 21.96
CA GLN A 258 17.99 5.10 20.70
C GLN A 258 17.17 3.82 20.87
N MET A 259 17.38 3.04 21.94
CA MET A 259 16.62 1.80 22.23
C MET A 259 15.11 2.07 22.38
N ALA A 260 14.75 3.21 22.96
CA ALA A 260 13.35 3.62 23.12
C ALA A 260 12.69 4.13 21.83
N GLN A 261 13.48 4.56 20.83
CA GLN A 261 13.00 4.84 19.48
C GLN A 261 12.87 3.53 18.68
N TYR A 262 13.93 2.72 18.66
CA TYR A 262 14.00 1.42 17.98
C TYR A 262 12.81 0.51 18.34
N ARG A 263 12.51 0.32 19.65
CA ARG A 263 11.37 -0.51 20.09
C ARG A 263 10.02 -0.05 19.54
N GLN A 264 9.85 1.25 19.31
CA GLN A 264 8.57 1.85 18.91
C GLN A 264 8.35 1.73 17.40
N SER A 265 9.38 1.97 16.61
CA SER A 265 9.36 1.66 15.18
C SER A 265 9.12 0.17 14.93
N VAL A 266 9.84 -0.73 15.62
CA VAL A 266 9.60 -2.19 15.52
C VAL A 266 8.17 -2.56 15.95
N SER A 267 7.64 -1.97 17.04
CA SER A 267 6.24 -2.19 17.46
C SER A 267 5.18 -1.58 16.53
N SER A 268 5.57 -0.80 15.52
CA SER A 268 4.67 -0.12 14.59
C SER A 268 4.92 -0.48 13.12
N GLY A 269 5.85 -1.40 12.82
CA GLY A 269 6.23 -1.77 11.45
C GLY A 269 7.04 -0.63 10.80
N SER A 270 8.27 -0.46 11.28
CA SER A 270 9.43 0.27 10.72
C SER A 270 9.30 1.76 10.31
N VAL A 271 8.09 2.31 10.15
CA VAL A 271 7.83 3.71 9.76
C VAL A 271 7.70 4.63 10.99
N SER A 272 8.29 5.82 10.96
CA SER A 272 8.35 6.78 12.09
C SER A 272 6.99 7.42 12.48
N GLU A 273 6.90 7.99 13.69
CA GLU A 273 5.68 8.64 14.21
C GLU A 273 5.48 10.11 13.77
N ASP A 274 6.48 10.73 13.15
CA ASP A 274 6.52 12.07 12.54
C ASP A 274 7.17 11.90 11.14
N GLU A 275 6.87 12.70 10.10
CA GLU A 275 6.62 14.16 10.14
C GLU A 275 5.29 14.67 9.51
N ASP A 276 4.63 13.89 8.64
CA ASP A 276 3.69 14.40 7.60
C ASP A 276 2.38 15.02 8.09
N GLY A 277 1.93 14.68 9.30
CA GLY A 277 0.63 15.14 9.82
C GLY A 277 0.68 16.58 10.32
N ASP A 278 0.14 17.54 9.59
CA ASP A 278 -0.12 18.89 10.13
C ASP A 278 -1.20 18.87 11.25
N TYR A 279 -1.41 20.01 11.89
CA TYR A 279 -2.37 20.12 12.99
C TYR A 279 -3.83 19.96 12.53
N LEU A 280 -4.20 20.55 11.39
CA LEU A 280 -5.57 20.55 10.90
C LEU A 280 -5.88 19.29 10.09
N GLY A 281 -4.97 18.84 9.23
CA GLY A 281 -5.10 17.58 8.49
C GLY A 281 -5.16 16.38 9.42
N GLY A 282 -4.36 16.33 10.50
CA GLY A 282 -4.48 15.28 11.51
C GLY A 282 -5.86 15.23 12.17
N LEU A 283 -6.45 16.38 12.48
CA LEU A 283 -7.82 16.49 12.99
C LEU A 283 -8.87 16.07 11.94
N LEU A 284 -8.72 16.49 10.69
CA LEU A 284 -9.62 16.14 9.58
C LEU A 284 -9.55 14.64 9.25
N GLN A 285 -8.37 14.02 9.31
CA GLN A 285 -8.19 12.58 9.18
C GLN A 285 -8.90 11.84 10.31
N ALA A 286 -8.84 12.32 11.55
CA ALA A 286 -9.55 11.70 12.68
C ALA A 286 -11.08 11.84 12.53
N ILE A 287 -11.58 13.00 12.09
CA ILE A 287 -13.02 13.23 11.83
C ILE A 287 -13.56 12.34 10.70
N ARG A 288 -12.75 12.06 9.67
CA ARG A 288 -13.11 11.18 8.54
C ARG A 288 -12.98 9.69 8.86
N ASP A 289 -12.29 9.32 9.93
CA ASP A 289 -12.04 7.92 10.30
C ASP A 289 -13.28 7.28 10.96
N PRO A 290 -13.84 6.18 10.43
CA PRO A 290 -15.00 5.51 11.04
C PRO A 290 -14.70 4.93 12.44
N PHE A 291 -13.44 4.55 12.72
CA PHE A 291 -13.05 4.05 14.03
C PHE A 291 -13.13 5.14 15.10
N THR A 292 -12.88 6.41 14.79
CA THR A 292 -13.09 7.53 15.72
C THR A 292 -14.51 7.53 16.28
N TRP A 293 -15.51 7.36 15.41
CA TRP A 293 -16.92 7.39 15.80
C TRP A 293 -17.36 6.10 16.50
N LEU A 294 -16.81 4.94 16.09
CA LEU A 294 -17.00 3.66 16.79
C LEU A 294 -16.48 3.72 18.23
N PHE A 295 -15.22 4.16 18.42
CA PHE A 295 -14.60 4.29 19.73
C PHE A 295 -15.27 5.37 20.58
N SER A 296 -15.65 6.51 19.99
CA SER A 296 -16.48 7.53 20.66
C SER A 296 -17.78 6.94 21.21
N GLY A 297 -18.46 6.08 20.44
CA GLY A 297 -19.66 5.37 20.87
C GLY A 297 -19.40 4.40 22.02
N ILE A 298 -18.39 3.53 21.89
CA ILE A 298 -18.02 2.55 22.95
C ILE A 298 -17.68 3.30 24.25
N HIS A 299 -16.87 4.35 24.18
CA HIS A 299 -16.46 5.18 25.31
C HIS A 299 -17.68 5.88 25.96
N PHE A 300 -18.57 6.48 25.17
CA PHE A 300 -19.80 7.14 25.66
C PHE A 300 -20.68 6.20 26.50
N PHE A 301 -20.95 4.98 26.00
CA PHE A 301 -21.75 4.01 26.76
C PHE A 301 -21.02 3.46 27.99
N LEU A 302 -19.68 3.34 27.96
CA LEU A 302 -18.88 2.97 29.14
C LEU A 302 -18.90 4.03 30.24
N ILE A 303 -18.88 5.32 29.91
CA ILE A 303 -19.01 6.41 30.90
C ILE A 303 -20.44 6.47 31.47
N ILE A 304 -21.48 6.27 30.65
CA ILE A 304 -22.86 6.10 31.15
C ILE A 304 -22.94 4.94 32.15
N ALA A 305 -22.28 3.81 31.86
CA ALA A 305 -22.22 2.67 32.78
C ALA A 305 -21.40 2.93 34.06
N GLN A 306 -20.52 3.93 34.08
CA GLN A 306 -19.81 4.39 35.29
C GLN A 306 -20.56 5.46 36.10
N SER A 307 -21.61 6.09 35.56
CA SER A 307 -22.26 7.27 36.17
C SER A 307 -22.89 7.05 37.57
N PHE A 308 -23.03 5.80 38.01
CA PHE A 308 -23.41 5.49 39.39
C PHE A 308 -22.35 5.92 40.41
N LYS A 309 -21.07 6.05 40.02
CA LYS A 309 -19.95 6.34 40.93
C LYS A 309 -20.13 7.70 41.64
N ASP A 310 -20.65 8.68 40.90
CA ASP A 310 -20.91 10.05 41.35
C ASP A 310 -21.96 10.11 42.49
N PHE A 311 -22.72 9.01 42.69
CA PHE A 311 -23.76 8.85 43.70
C PHE A 311 -23.48 7.68 44.67
N PHE A 312 -22.34 7.00 44.54
CA PHE A 312 -22.01 5.77 45.28
C PHE A 312 -22.10 5.88 46.82
N PRO A 313 -21.74 7.01 47.47
CA PRO A 313 -21.96 7.18 48.92
C PRO A 313 -23.44 7.06 49.30
N SER A 314 -24.32 7.73 48.56
CA SER A 314 -25.78 7.68 48.75
C SER A 314 -26.34 6.29 48.47
N ILE A 315 -25.78 5.57 47.50
CA ILE A 315 -26.17 4.19 47.18
C ILE A 315 -25.81 3.24 48.34
N MET A 316 -24.61 3.39 48.90
CA MET A 316 -24.13 2.60 50.04
C MET A 316 -24.94 2.86 51.31
N ASP A 317 -25.41 4.09 51.52
CA ASP A 317 -26.28 4.47 52.65
C ASP A 317 -27.60 3.67 52.65
N THR A 318 -28.14 3.32 51.47
CA THR A 318 -29.35 2.47 51.33
C THR A 318 -29.18 1.01 51.78
N LEU A 319 -28.00 0.65 52.31
CA LEU A 319 -27.75 -0.64 52.96
C LEU A 319 -27.90 -0.58 54.50
N GLY A 320 -28.05 0.62 55.09
CA GLY A 320 -28.34 0.81 56.51
C GLY A 320 -27.12 0.80 57.45
N PHE A 321 -25.94 1.15 56.93
CA PHE A 321 -24.71 1.31 57.73
C PHE A 321 -24.66 2.69 58.41
N GLY A 322 -23.86 2.84 59.48
CA GLY A 322 -23.61 4.15 60.10
C GLY A 322 -22.70 5.03 59.23
N THR A 323 -22.83 6.35 59.28
CA THR A 323 -22.18 7.28 58.32
C THR A 323 -20.68 7.07 58.12
N VAL A 324 -19.90 6.80 59.18
CA VAL A 324 -18.46 6.50 59.07
C VAL A 324 -18.21 5.12 58.46
N GLU A 325 -19.04 4.13 58.79
CA GLU A 325 -19.01 2.80 58.18
C GLU A 325 -19.30 2.92 56.68
N THR A 326 -20.34 3.66 56.28
CA THR A 326 -20.71 3.94 54.89
C THR A 326 -19.53 4.47 54.07
N TYR A 327 -18.67 5.34 54.60
CA TYR A 327 -17.45 5.78 53.91
C TYR A 327 -16.38 4.67 53.80
N LEU A 328 -16.27 3.78 54.81
CA LEU A 328 -15.28 2.70 54.82
C LEU A 328 -15.68 1.51 53.93
N VAL A 329 -16.95 1.09 53.89
CA VAL A 329 -17.42 -0.02 53.03
C VAL A 329 -17.46 0.35 51.54
N GLN A 330 -17.24 1.61 51.17
CA GLN A 330 -17.05 2.00 49.76
C GLN A 330 -15.67 1.65 49.19
N ALA A 331 -14.66 1.45 50.04
CA ALA A 331 -13.30 1.19 49.55
C ALA A 331 -13.13 -0.19 48.86
N PRO A 332 -13.62 -1.33 49.39
CA PRO A 332 -13.33 -2.65 48.82
C PRO A 332 -13.82 -2.86 47.37
N PRO A 333 -15.02 -2.41 46.93
CA PRO A 333 -15.45 -2.55 45.55
C PRO A 333 -14.48 -1.93 44.53
N TYR A 334 -13.95 -0.74 44.80
CA TYR A 334 -12.97 -0.08 43.92
C TYR A 334 -11.58 -0.72 43.98
N VAL A 335 -11.15 -1.22 45.15
CA VAL A 335 -9.90 -1.99 45.26
C VAL A 335 -9.97 -3.28 44.44
N ILE A 336 -11.09 -4.01 44.51
CA ILE A 336 -11.31 -5.23 43.72
C ILE A 336 -11.36 -4.88 42.22
N ALA A 337 -12.13 -3.85 41.83
CA ALA A 337 -12.20 -3.40 40.45
C ALA A 337 -10.83 -3.01 39.86
N TYR A 338 -9.96 -2.38 40.66
CA TYR A 338 -8.59 -2.05 40.25
C TYR A 338 -7.74 -3.31 40.01
N VAL A 339 -7.76 -4.27 40.93
CA VAL A 339 -7.05 -5.56 40.77
C VAL A 339 -7.55 -6.33 39.53
N VAL A 340 -8.86 -6.37 39.30
CA VAL A 340 -9.44 -6.97 38.09
C VAL A 340 -8.99 -6.20 36.84
N THR A 341 -8.95 -4.87 36.87
CA THR A 341 -8.48 -4.04 35.75
C THR A 341 -7.04 -4.34 35.38
N LEU A 342 -6.15 -4.52 36.36
CA LEU A 342 -4.75 -4.93 36.11
C LEU A 342 -4.66 -6.32 35.47
N VAL A 343 -5.35 -7.33 36.03
CA VAL A 343 -5.30 -8.72 35.54
C VAL A 343 -5.89 -8.85 34.14
N VAL A 344 -7.07 -8.28 33.89
CA VAL A 344 -7.75 -8.36 32.59
C VAL A 344 -6.97 -7.57 31.52
N SER A 345 -6.35 -6.45 31.87
CA SER A 345 -5.54 -5.67 30.91
C SER A 345 -4.18 -6.32 30.60
N TRP A 346 -3.57 -7.03 31.56
CA TRP A 346 -2.41 -7.88 31.28
C TRP A 346 -2.75 -9.02 30.31
N SER A 347 -3.89 -9.69 30.52
CA SER A 347 -4.39 -10.72 29.60
C SER A 347 -4.66 -10.14 28.21
N SER A 348 -5.40 -9.03 28.15
CA SER A 348 -5.79 -8.39 26.89
C SER A 348 -4.60 -7.86 26.08
N GLY A 349 -3.55 -7.33 26.73
CA GLY A 349 -2.32 -6.95 26.05
C GLY A 349 -1.50 -8.13 25.54
N ARG A 350 -1.52 -9.27 26.25
CA ARG A 350 -0.83 -10.48 25.80
C ARG A 350 -1.49 -11.13 24.57
N MET A 351 -2.83 -11.12 24.52
CA MET A 351 -3.58 -11.73 23.40
C MET A 351 -3.94 -10.74 22.27
N LEU A 352 -3.85 -9.42 22.51
CA LEU A 352 -4.35 -8.34 21.65
C LEU A 352 -5.89 -8.35 21.41
N GLU A 353 -6.62 -9.15 22.18
CA GLU A 353 -8.07 -9.40 22.07
C GLU A 353 -8.93 -8.37 22.84
N HIS A 354 -8.75 -7.06 22.58
CA HIS A 354 -9.39 -6.00 23.38
C HIS A 354 -10.93 -6.09 23.41
N GLY A 355 -11.59 -6.32 22.26
CA GLY A 355 -13.04 -6.40 22.17
C GLY A 355 -13.67 -7.52 23.01
N TYR A 356 -13.08 -8.73 23.00
CA TYR A 356 -13.58 -9.85 23.81
C TYR A 356 -13.43 -9.59 25.32
N HIS A 357 -12.30 -8.99 25.73
CA HIS A 357 -12.07 -8.64 27.13
C HIS A 357 -13.04 -7.53 27.60
N ILE A 358 -13.42 -6.57 26.74
CA ILE A 358 -14.47 -5.57 27.01
C ILE A 358 -15.85 -6.24 27.14
N ILE A 359 -16.22 -7.13 26.22
CA ILE A 359 -17.51 -7.85 26.26
C ILE A 359 -17.63 -8.70 27.53
N GLY A 360 -16.58 -9.44 27.89
CA GLY A 360 -16.53 -10.21 29.13
C GLY A 360 -16.68 -9.32 30.37
N ALA A 361 -15.97 -8.19 30.40
CA ALA A 361 -16.05 -7.23 31.50
C ALA A 361 -17.46 -6.64 31.66
N ILE A 362 -18.06 -6.08 30.60
CA ILE A 362 -19.38 -5.43 30.68
C ILE A 362 -20.51 -6.44 30.97
N SER A 363 -20.32 -7.73 30.63
CA SER A 363 -21.21 -8.82 31.04
C SER A 363 -21.29 -8.98 32.57
N THR A 364 -20.21 -8.73 33.31
CA THR A 364 -20.25 -8.75 34.78
C THR A 364 -21.11 -7.61 35.35
N THR A 365 -21.10 -6.43 34.71
CA THR A 365 -21.96 -5.30 35.05
C THR A 365 -23.43 -5.67 34.93
N LEU A 366 -23.83 -6.38 33.86
CA LEU A 366 -25.20 -6.83 33.65
C LEU A 366 -25.66 -7.77 34.77
N VAL A 367 -24.82 -8.74 35.16
CA VAL A 367 -25.12 -9.64 36.29
C VAL A 367 -25.28 -8.86 37.60
N GLY A 368 -24.41 -7.86 37.85
CA GLY A 368 -24.55 -6.94 38.98
C GLY A 368 -25.87 -6.16 38.96
N ALA A 369 -26.23 -5.56 37.82
CA ALA A 369 -27.48 -4.81 37.65
C ALA A 369 -28.72 -5.67 37.91
N VAL A 370 -28.75 -6.91 37.38
CA VAL A 370 -29.83 -7.87 37.61
C VAL A 370 -29.95 -8.22 39.09
N ILE A 371 -28.84 -8.56 39.78
CA ILE A 371 -28.87 -8.86 41.22
C ILE A 371 -29.35 -7.65 42.03
N MET A 372 -28.94 -6.43 41.68
CA MET A 372 -29.36 -5.19 42.38
C MET A 372 -30.87 -4.92 42.27
N ILE A 373 -31.53 -5.31 41.17
CA ILE A 373 -32.99 -5.26 41.06
C ILE A 373 -33.65 -6.42 41.82
N SER A 374 -33.11 -7.64 41.67
CA SER A 374 -33.82 -8.87 42.02
C SER A 374 -33.82 -9.25 43.50
N THR A 375 -33.10 -8.55 44.39
CA THR A 375 -33.12 -8.86 45.82
C THR A 375 -32.90 -7.65 46.73
N LEU A 376 -33.56 -7.68 47.90
CA LEU A 376 -33.36 -6.72 48.99
C LEU A 376 -32.29 -7.18 50.01
N ASN A 377 -31.69 -8.37 49.81
CA ASN A 377 -30.67 -8.88 50.73
C ASN A 377 -29.40 -8.01 50.69
N THR A 378 -29.00 -7.46 51.84
CA THR A 378 -27.87 -6.52 51.98
C THR A 378 -26.56 -7.09 51.45
N GLY A 379 -26.25 -8.36 51.74
CA GLY A 379 -25.01 -9.01 51.28
C GLY A 379 -24.98 -9.21 49.76
N ALA A 380 -26.10 -9.62 49.16
CA ALA A 380 -26.23 -9.76 47.72
C ALA A 380 -26.19 -8.41 46.98
N ARG A 381 -26.82 -7.36 47.54
CA ARG A 381 -26.73 -5.99 47.02
C ARG A 381 -25.32 -5.40 47.14
N TYR A 382 -24.59 -5.70 48.22
CA TYR A 382 -23.19 -5.30 48.36
C TYR A 382 -22.28 -6.04 47.37
N PHE A 383 -22.49 -7.35 47.17
CA PHE A 383 -21.76 -8.13 46.16
C PHE A 383 -22.03 -7.61 44.73
N SER A 384 -23.27 -7.21 44.41
CA SER A 384 -23.57 -6.65 43.09
C SER A 384 -22.93 -5.28 42.85
N MET A 385 -22.68 -4.47 43.88
CA MET A 385 -21.87 -3.25 43.76
C MET A 385 -20.44 -3.56 43.31
N ILE A 386 -19.83 -4.66 43.79
CA ILE A 386 -18.49 -5.08 43.34
C ILE A 386 -18.51 -5.40 41.83
N LEU A 387 -19.52 -6.12 41.35
CA LEU A 387 -19.67 -6.43 39.92
C LEU A 387 -19.90 -5.17 39.06
N LEU A 388 -20.70 -4.22 39.55
CA LEU A 388 -20.92 -2.91 38.91
C LEU A 388 -19.65 -2.05 38.87
N CYS A 389 -18.79 -2.14 39.89
CA CYS A 389 -17.47 -1.47 39.89
C CYS A 389 -16.45 -2.13 38.95
N CYS A 390 -16.48 -3.46 38.76
CA CYS A 390 -15.53 -4.14 37.88
C CYS A 390 -15.73 -3.79 36.40
N GLY A 391 -16.87 -4.15 35.83
CA GLY A 391 -17.04 -4.21 34.37
C GLY A 391 -16.80 -2.88 33.60
N PRO A 392 -17.40 -1.74 33.99
CA PRO A 392 -17.31 -0.49 33.23
C PRO A 392 -15.93 0.19 33.33
N PHE A 393 -15.19 -0.03 34.42
CA PHE A 393 -13.85 0.55 34.61
C PHE A 393 -12.78 -0.27 33.86
N VAL A 394 -12.90 -1.61 33.87
CA VAL A 394 -12.12 -2.50 33.00
C VAL A 394 -12.38 -2.17 31.53
N GLY A 395 -13.65 -2.07 31.13
CA GLY A 395 -14.04 -1.77 29.75
C GLY A 395 -13.47 -0.44 29.24
N LEU A 396 -13.53 0.63 30.05
CA LEU A 396 -12.96 1.93 29.68
C LEU A 396 -11.43 1.88 29.52
N ASN A 397 -10.72 1.18 30.42
CA ASN A 397 -9.27 1.05 30.31
C ASN A 397 -8.85 0.36 29.00
N LEU A 398 -9.54 -0.74 28.67
CA LEU A 398 -9.28 -1.49 27.45
C LEU A 398 -9.64 -0.69 26.19
N GLN A 399 -10.73 0.08 26.23
CA GLN A 399 -11.17 0.93 25.11
C GLN A 399 -10.10 1.99 24.77
N LEU A 400 -9.55 2.69 25.76
CA LEU A 400 -8.46 3.67 25.58
C LEU A 400 -7.19 3.05 24.99
N SER A 401 -6.88 1.80 25.34
CA SER A 401 -5.73 1.10 24.75
C SER A 401 -6.03 0.49 23.37
N TRP A 402 -7.29 0.18 23.07
CA TRP A 402 -7.71 -0.36 21.78
C TRP A 402 -7.72 0.72 20.70
N GLU A 403 -8.29 1.90 20.99
CA GLU A 403 -8.36 3.02 20.05
C GLU A 403 -6.96 3.52 19.63
N THR A 404 -6.03 3.58 20.59
CA THR A 404 -4.64 3.99 20.36
C THR A 404 -3.80 2.92 19.67
N THR A 405 -4.24 1.65 19.68
CA THR A 405 -3.59 0.53 18.99
C THR A 405 -4.09 0.38 17.54
N VAL A 406 -5.37 0.67 17.29
CA VAL A 406 -6.01 0.56 15.96
C VAL A 406 -5.74 1.76 15.05
N VAL A 407 -5.58 2.96 15.59
CA VAL A 407 -5.31 4.17 14.79
C VAL A 407 -3.92 4.74 15.12
N PRO A 408 -2.84 4.19 14.53
CA PRO A 408 -1.47 4.48 14.97
C PRO A 408 -0.90 5.81 14.45
N ARG A 409 -1.19 6.21 13.21
CA ARG A 409 -0.49 7.32 12.51
C ARG A 409 -1.47 8.31 11.85
N PRO A 410 -1.07 9.58 11.65
CA PRO A 410 0.04 10.30 12.31
C PRO A 410 -0.27 10.59 13.79
N ARG A 411 0.72 10.99 14.59
CA ARG A 411 0.52 11.27 16.03
C ARG A 411 -0.54 12.36 16.29
N THR A 412 -0.71 13.33 15.39
CA THR A 412 -1.78 14.35 15.47
C THR A 412 -3.18 13.77 15.26
N LYS A 413 -3.34 12.78 14.36
CA LYS A 413 -4.61 12.04 14.17
C LYS A 413 -4.97 11.22 15.42
N ARG A 414 -4.00 10.48 15.97
CA ARG A 414 -4.17 9.70 17.21
C ARG A 414 -4.57 10.61 18.38
N ALA A 415 -3.91 11.76 18.53
CA ALA A 415 -4.26 12.76 19.55
C ALA A 415 -5.66 13.36 19.37
N ALA A 416 -6.06 13.64 18.12
CA ALA A 416 -7.40 14.12 17.80
C ALA A 416 -8.47 13.08 18.11
N LEU A 417 -8.25 11.80 17.77
CA LEU A 417 -9.20 10.72 18.00
C LEU A 417 -9.53 10.55 19.49
N ILE A 418 -8.51 10.39 20.35
CA ILE A 418 -8.70 10.22 21.81
C ILE A 418 -9.45 11.43 22.38
N ALA A 419 -9.11 12.65 21.93
CA ALA A 419 -9.77 13.87 22.36
C ALA A 419 -11.23 13.96 21.87
N ILE A 420 -11.55 13.50 20.66
CA ILE A 420 -12.93 13.43 20.15
C ILE A 420 -13.73 12.40 20.96
N ALA A 421 -13.22 11.19 21.15
CA ALA A 421 -13.90 10.12 21.88
C ALA A 421 -14.21 10.53 23.34
N ASN A 422 -13.25 11.16 24.01
CA ASN A 422 -13.41 11.64 25.37
C ASN A 422 -14.29 12.92 25.45
N CYS A 423 -14.29 13.78 24.43
CA CYS A 423 -15.25 14.91 24.35
C CYS A 423 -16.69 14.40 24.19
N VAL A 424 -16.92 13.43 23.29
CA VAL A 424 -18.23 12.81 23.07
C VAL A 424 -18.71 12.13 24.35
N SER A 425 -17.86 11.35 25.01
CA SER A 425 -18.22 10.69 26.28
C SER A 425 -18.54 11.69 27.40
N SER A 426 -17.83 12.82 27.46
CA SER A 426 -18.03 13.88 28.46
C SER A 426 -19.43 14.53 28.40
N VAL A 427 -20.11 14.50 27.25
CA VAL A 427 -21.51 14.99 27.11
C VAL A 427 -22.49 14.21 28.01
N SER A 428 -22.20 12.94 28.33
CA SER A 428 -23.07 12.13 29.20
C SER A 428 -23.27 12.76 30.59
N HIS A 429 -22.24 13.39 31.16
CA HIS A 429 -22.30 14.07 32.45
C HIS A 429 -23.26 15.27 32.50
N TRP A 430 -23.79 15.74 31.36
CA TRP A 430 -24.83 16.78 31.35
C TRP A 430 -26.21 16.25 31.75
N PHE A 431 -26.49 14.96 31.55
CA PHE A 431 -27.81 14.36 31.82
C PHE A 431 -27.79 13.21 32.83
N THR A 432 -26.70 12.47 32.98
CA THR A 432 -26.62 11.37 33.97
C THR A 432 -26.87 11.80 35.43
N PRO A 433 -26.55 13.04 35.90
CA PRO A 433 -26.92 13.47 37.25
C PRO A 433 -28.43 13.52 37.51
N TYR A 434 -29.26 13.63 36.46
CA TYR A 434 -30.73 13.66 36.58
C TYR A 434 -31.36 12.27 36.69
N PHE A 435 -30.58 11.19 36.58
CA PHE A 435 -31.07 9.83 36.81
C PHE A 435 -31.33 9.54 38.31
N PHE A 436 -30.81 10.37 39.23
CA PHE A 436 -30.77 10.08 40.67
C PHE A 436 -31.35 11.22 41.53
N LEU A 437 -32.58 11.65 41.20
CA LEU A 437 -33.28 12.70 41.95
C LEU A 437 -33.83 12.21 43.30
N ARG A 438 -33.62 13.01 44.35
CA ARG A 438 -34.02 12.73 45.75
C ARG A 438 -35.52 12.48 46.00
N ASN A 439 -36.39 12.73 45.02
CA ASN A 439 -37.84 12.57 45.13
C ASN A 439 -38.37 11.22 44.60
N GLN A 440 -37.50 10.23 44.39
CA GLN A 440 -37.84 8.95 43.75
C GLN A 440 -37.58 7.69 44.62
N GLU A 441 -37.59 7.81 45.95
CA GLU A 441 -37.67 6.62 46.80
C GLU A 441 -39.12 6.10 46.78
N PRO A 442 -39.36 4.82 46.41
CA PRO A 442 -38.45 3.68 46.50
C PRO A 442 -38.00 3.07 45.16
N SER A 443 -38.07 3.79 44.02
CA SER A 443 -37.71 3.25 42.69
C SER A 443 -36.21 3.29 42.35
N THR A 444 -35.34 3.60 43.32
CA THR A 444 -33.90 3.81 43.12
C THR A 444 -33.18 2.60 42.50
N SER A 445 -33.55 1.37 42.86
CA SER A 445 -32.98 0.13 42.28
C SER A 445 -33.18 0.02 40.76
N LEU A 446 -34.28 0.55 40.22
CA LEU A 446 -34.55 0.57 38.78
C LEU A 446 -33.71 1.65 38.07
N ALA A 447 -33.54 2.81 38.72
CA ALA A 447 -32.71 3.91 38.20
C ALA A 447 -31.23 3.52 38.07
N PHE A 448 -30.68 2.71 38.99
CA PHE A 448 -29.30 2.24 38.91
C PHE A 448 -29.05 1.27 37.74
N ALA A 449 -30.00 0.36 37.50
CA ALA A 449 -29.79 -0.74 36.57
C ALA A 449 -30.07 -0.38 35.10
N MET A 450 -31.04 0.50 34.82
CA MET A 450 -31.42 0.83 33.44
C MET A 450 -30.27 1.42 32.59
N PRO A 451 -29.42 2.34 33.10
CA PRO A 451 -28.23 2.81 32.36
C PRO A 451 -27.24 1.68 32.08
N SER A 452 -26.95 0.81 33.07
CA SER A 452 -26.03 -0.31 32.91
C SER A 452 -26.53 -1.36 31.89
N ILE A 453 -27.85 -1.63 31.86
CA ILE A 453 -28.47 -2.56 30.91
C ILE A 453 -28.45 -1.98 29.48
N LEU A 454 -28.77 -0.69 29.32
CA LEU A 454 -28.71 -0.01 28.03
C LEU A 454 -27.28 0.04 27.49
N SER A 455 -26.32 0.44 28.32
CA SER A 455 -24.91 0.44 27.96
C SER A 455 -24.39 -0.96 27.66
N PHE A 456 -24.79 -2.00 28.39
CA PHE A 456 -24.41 -3.38 28.06
C PHE A 456 -24.80 -3.72 26.60
N GLY A 457 -26.06 -3.50 26.23
CA GLY A 457 -26.55 -3.84 24.89
C GLY A 457 -25.77 -3.12 23.77
N VAL A 458 -25.54 -1.81 23.92
CA VAL A 458 -24.86 -1.02 22.88
C VAL A 458 -23.34 -1.19 22.91
N THR A 459 -22.70 -1.28 24.08
CA THR A 459 -21.26 -1.58 24.19
C THR A 459 -20.94 -2.97 23.64
N VAL A 460 -21.78 -3.99 23.87
CA VAL A 460 -21.58 -5.32 23.26
C VAL A 460 -21.82 -5.26 21.75
N ALA A 461 -22.87 -4.59 21.27
CA ALA A 461 -23.11 -4.44 19.83
C ALA A 461 -21.93 -3.74 19.13
N LEU A 462 -21.49 -2.58 19.63
CA LEU A 462 -20.37 -1.83 19.05
C LEU A 462 -19.02 -2.56 19.22
N SER A 463 -18.80 -3.28 20.32
CA SER A 463 -17.57 -4.10 20.48
C SER A 463 -17.59 -5.32 19.55
N ALA A 464 -18.76 -5.91 19.28
CA ALA A 464 -18.92 -6.97 18.28
C ALA A 464 -18.74 -6.41 16.85
N THR A 465 -19.26 -5.22 16.54
CA THR A 465 -18.92 -4.51 15.30
C THR A 465 -17.42 -4.24 15.21
N GLY A 466 -16.76 -3.85 16.31
CA GLY A 466 -15.31 -3.66 16.38
C GLY A 466 -14.48 -4.95 16.30
N LEU A 467 -15.05 -6.10 16.63
CA LEU A 467 -14.44 -7.42 16.41
C LEU A 467 -14.63 -7.91 14.97
N LEU A 468 -15.73 -7.53 14.33
CA LEU A 468 -16.00 -7.72 12.90
C LEU A 468 -15.35 -6.62 12.03
N ALA A 469 -14.74 -5.60 12.65
CA ALA A 469 -14.04 -4.48 12.00
C ALA A 469 -12.58 -4.32 12.46
N HIS A 470 -12.07 -5.19 13.34
CA HIS A 470 -10.76 -5.79 13.05
C HIS A 470 -10.88 -6.39 11.65
N PRO A 471 -9.87 -6.25 10.77
CA PRO A 471 -10.00 -6.66 9.38
C PRO A 471 -10.40 -8.14 9.33
N LEU A 472 -11.60 -8.41 8.78
CA LEU A 472 -12.16 -9.75 8.55
C LEU A 472 -11.41 -10.42 7.38
N SER A 473 -10.11 -10.59 7.62
CA SER A 473 -9.02 -10.67 6.66
C SER A 473 -9.39 -10.19 5.26
N ASN A 474 -9.11 -8.90 5.02
CA ASN A 474 -8.57 -8.52 3.72
C ASN A 474 -7.52 -9.57 3.31
N ALA A 475 -7.60 -10.05 2.07
CA ALA A 475 -6.85 -11.12 1.43
C ALA A 475 -5.66 -11.58 2.25
N GLN A 476 -5.75 -12.78 2.82
CA GLN A 476 -4.80 -13.22 3.84
C GLN A 476 -3.38 -13.21 3.26
N ILE A 477 -2.59 -12.21 3.66
CA ILE A 477 -1.13 -12.26 3.65
C ILE A 477 -0.78 -13.28 4.73
N VAL A 478 -0.70 -14.54 4.32
CA VAL A 478 -0.47 -15.69 5.20
C VAL A 478 1.00 -15.68 5.59
N SER A 479 1.32 -14.97 6.68
CA SER A 479 2.69 -14.74 7.16
C SER A 479 3.38 -15.99 7.71
N ARG A 480 2.65 -17.10 7.87
CA ARG A 480 3.16 -18.40 8.33
C ARG A 480 2.47 -19.50 7.54
N ALA A 481 3.22 -20.46 7.00
CA ALA A 481 2.65 -21.57 6.24
C ALA A 481 1.66 -22.44 7.07
N GLU A 482 1.77 -22.44 8.40
CA GLU A 482 0.82 -23.05 9.34
C GLU A 482 -0.63 -22.52 9.20
N ASP A 483 -0.81 -21.26 8.78
CA ASP A 483 -2.12 -20.61 8.67
C ASP A 483 -2.78 -20.81 7.29
N LEU A 484 -2.16 -21.60 6.39
CA LEU A 484 -2.72 -21.95 5.09
C LEU A 484 -3.87 -22.97 5.20
N LEU A 485 -4.76 -22.98 4.20
CA LEU A 485 -5.74 -24.06 4.05
C LEU A 485 -5.01 -25.38 3.71
N PRO A 486 -5.48 -26.55 4.20
CA PRO A 486 -4.88 -27.85 3.87
C PRO A 486 -4.90 -28.24 2.38
N GLU A 487 -5.72 -27.56 1.58
CA GLU A 487 -5.93 -27.78 0.14
C GLU A 487 -6.59 -26.53 -0.48
N TYR A 488 -6.17 -26.17 -1.70
CA TYR A 488 -6.75 -25.09 -2.50
C TYR A 488 -7.32 -25.62 -3.83
N ASP A 489 -8.33 -24.96 -4.40
CA ASP A 489 -8.76 -25.28 -5.78
C ASP A 489 -7.62 -25.00 -6.77
N TYR A 490 -7.00 -23.83 -6.65
CA TYR A 490 -5.89 -23.41 -7.50
C TYR A 490 -4.72 -22.89 -6.66
N VAL A 491 -3.50 -23.27 -7.05
CA VAL A 491 -2.27 -22.67 -6.51
C VAL A 491 -1.54 -22.00 -7.67
N VAL A 492 -1.28 -20.71 -7.51
CA VAL A 492 -0.62 -19.84 -8.48
C VAL A 492 0.80 -19.56 -8.02
N VAL A 493 1.77 -19.83 -8.88
CA VAL A 493 3.20 -19.66 -8.57
C VAL A 493 3.67 -18.34 -9.16
N GLY A 494 4.02 -17.38 -8.30
CA GLY A 494 4.37 -16.00 -8.67
C GLY A 494 3.19 -15.03 -8.56
N ALA A 495 3.39 -13.91 -7.88
CA ALA A 495 2.49 -12.76 -7.82
C ALA A 495 2.83 -11.69 -8.87
N GLY A 496 3.39 -12.10 -10.02
CA GLY A 496 3.61 -11.23 -11.17
C GLY A 496 2.31 -10.84 -11.89
N ALA A 497 2.46 -10.12 -13.01
CA ALA A 497 1.35 -9.65 -13.85
C ALA A 497 0.27 -10.71 -14.10
N SER A 498 0.63 -11.83 -14.71
CA SER A 498 -0.31 -12.92 -14.98
C SER A 498 -0.83 -13.61 -13.74
N GLY A 499 0.04 -13.84 -12.74
CA GLY A 499 -0.32 -14.57 -11.53
C GLY A 499 -1.42 -13.86 -10.74
N LEU A 500 -1.26 -12.56 -10.49
CA LEU A 500 -2.28 -11.74 -9.83
C LEU A 500 -3.54 -11.62 -10.70
N THR A 501 -3.43 -11.44 -12.02
CA THR A 501 -4.60 -11.41 -12.91
C THR A 501 -5.41 -12.70 -12.85
N VAL A 502 -4.77 -13.86 -13.03
CA VAL A 502 -5.47 -15.15 -13.02
C VAL A 502 -6.04 -15.44 -11.63
N ALA A 503 -5.28 -15.23 -10.55
CA ALA A 503 -5.76 -15.45 -9.19
C ALA A 503 -6.95 -14.54 -8.83
N ASN A 504 -6.90 -13.25 -9.23
CA ASN A 504 -8.02 -12.33 -9.07
C ASN A 504 -9.23 -12.88 -9.82
N ARG A 505 -9.12 -13.17 -11.11
CA ARG A 505 -10.25 -13.66 -11.91
C ARG A 505 -10.82 -14.99 -11.39
N LEU A 506 -10.00 -15.92 -10.90
CA LEU A 506 -10.48 -17.19 -10.33
C LEU A 506 -11.18 -17.00 -8.98
N SER A 507 -10.72 -16.08 -8.14
CA SER A 507 -11.35 -15.78 -6.84
C SER A 507 -12.68 -15.01 -6.93
N GLU A 508 -13.11 -14.59 -8.12
CA GLU A 508 -14.43 -13.98 -8.34
C GLU A 508 -15.59 -14.92 -7.95
N ASP A 509 -15.43 -16.26 -8.12
CA ASP A 509 -16.32 -17.23 -7.49
C ASP A 509 -15.88 -17.50 -6.04
N LYS A 510 -16.72 -17.08 -5.09
CA LYS A 510 -16.52 -17.26 -3.64
C LYS A 510 -16.46 -18.73 -3.18
N LYS A 511 -16.72 -19.69 -4.07
CA LYS A 511 -16.55 -21.14 -3.83
C LYS A 511 -15.18 -21.67 -4.23
N VAL A 512 -14.38 -20.88 -4.94
CA VAL A 512 -13.05 -21.25 -5.44
C VAL A 512 -12.00 -20.68 -4.49
N SER A 513 -11.21 -21.56 -3.85
CA SER A 513 -10.07 -21.12 -3.05
C SER A 513 -8.80 -21.01 -3.89
N VAL A 514 -8.14 -19.85 -3.83
CA VAL A 514 -6.90 -19.57 -4.55
C VAL A 514 -5.78 -19.19 -3.58
N LEU A 515 -4.63 -19.84 -3.71
CA LEU A 515 -3.38 -19.42 -3.08
C LEU A 515 -2.41 -18.89 -4.13
N ILE A 516 -1.77 -17.76 -3.87
CA ILE A 516 -0.58 -17.28 -4.58
C ILE A 516 0.63 -17.48 -3.69
N ILE A 517 1.72 -18.02 -4.25
CA ILE A 517 3.02 -18.15 -3.57
C ILE A 517 4.04 -17.27 -4.29
N GLU A 518 4.63 -16.30 -3.59
CA GLU A 518 5.58 -15.31 -4.13
C GLU A 518 6.90 -15.31 -3.35
N ALA A 519 8.02 -15.26 -4.07
CA ALA A 519 9.37 -15.33 -3.51
C ALA A 519 9.92 -13.97 -3.06
N GLY A 520 9.34 -12.87 -3.53
CA GLY A 520 9.51 -11.51 -3.03
C GLY A 520 8.54 -11.12 -1.91
N GLN A 521 8.64 -9.88 -1.46
CA GLN A 521 7.70 -9.26 -0.53
C GLN A 521 6.82 -8.23 -1.25
N PHE A 522 5.88 -7.59 -0.56
CA PHE A 522 5.31 -6.31 -0.99
C PHE A 522 6.40 -5.22 -0.94
N ASP A 523 6.33 -4.22 -1.82
CA ASP A 523 7.17 -3.03 -1.67
C ASP A 523 6.70 -2.15 -0.50
N GLN A 524 7.61 -1.31 0.01
CA GLN A 524 7.38 -0.50 1.21
C GLN A 524 6.96 0.93 0.85
N ASP A 525 6.02 1.08 -0.10
CA ASP A 525 5.57 2.35 -0.70
C ASP A 525 6.72 3.21 -1.31
N GLU A 526 7.88 2.60 -1.57
CA GLU A 526 9.12 3.33 -1.84
C GLU A 526 9.05 4.18 -3.12
N ALA A 527 9.61 5.39 -3.04
CA ALA A 527 9.45 6.41 -4.07
C ALA A 527 9.89 5.96 -5.48
N TYR A 528 10.87 5.06 -5.60
CA TYR A 528 11.35 4.54 -6.89
C TYR A 528 10.50 3.41 -7.48
N MET A 529 9.56 2.86 -6.69
CA MET A 529 8.46 2.04 -7.18
C MET A 529 7.26 2.91 -7.58
N THR A 530 6.86 3.84 -6.71
CA THR A 530 5.59 4.57 -6.81
C THR A 530 5.61 5.78 -7.74
N ILE A 531 6.75 6.48 -7.88
CA ILE A 531 6.87 7.72 -8.68
C ILE A 531 7.34 7.39 -10.11
N PRO A 532 6.59 7.75 -11.17
CA PRO A 532 6.91 7.37 -12.56
C PRO A 532 8.29 7.81 -13.03
N GLY A 533 8.69 9.06 -12.78
CA GLY A 533 10.02 9.56 -13.19
C GLY A 533 11.20 9.01 -12.38
N LEU A 534 10.95 8.09 -11.44
CA LEU A 534 11.97 7.28 -10.77
C LEU A 534 11.93 5.80 -11.21
N ALA A 535 11.11 5.45 -12.20
CA ALA A 535 10.97 4.09 -12.73
C ALA A 535 12.31 3.47 -13.14
N GLY A 536 12.47 2.18 -12.84
CA GLY A 536 13.73 1.46 -13.00
C GLY A 536 14.75 1.70 -11.87
N GLY A 537 14.46 2.56 -10.89
CA GLY A 537 15.30 2.74 -9.69
C GLY A 537 15.35 1.52 -8.75
N ALA A 538 14.46 0.54 -8.96
CA ALA A 538 14.42 -0.73 -8.24
C ALA A 538 15.41 -1.80 -8.76
N VAL A 539 16.07 -1.57 -9.89
CA VAL A 539 17.06 -2.52 -10.45
C VAL A 539 18.25 -2.66 -9.50
N GLY A 540 18.64 -3.90 -9.19
CA GLY A 540 19.69 -4.23 -8.22
C GLY A 540 19.31 -4.03 -6.74
N THR A 541 18.03 -3.81 -6.41
CA THR A 541 17.52 -3.78 -5.03
C THR A 541 17.05 -5.16 -4.58
N THR A 542 16.54 -5.30 -3.35
CA THR A 542 15.95 -6.55 -2.84
C THR A 542 14.73 -7.03 -3.64
N TYR A 543 14.11 -6.14 -4.41
CA TYR A 543 12.96 -6.41 -5.29
C TYR A 543 13.35 -6.88 -6.69
N ASP A 544 14.65 -7.06 -6.97
CA ASP A 544 15.18 -7.57 -8.22
C ASP A 544 15.77 -8.97 -7.99
N TRP A 545 15.49 -9.91 -8.90
CA TRP A 545 16.21 -11.19 -8.94
C TRP A 545 17.70 -11.02 -9.28
N ASN A 546 18.10 -9.87 -9.82
CA ASN A 546 19.49 -9.53 -10.19
C ASN A 546 20.10 -10.57 -11.16
N THR A 547 19.25 -11.15 -12.01
CA THR A 547 19.59 -12.21 -12.96
C THR A 547 20.40 -11.68 -14.15
N THR A 548 21.17 -12.58 -14.78
CA THR A 548 22.01 -12.25 -15.94
C THR A 548 21.94 -13.33 -17.01
N TYR A 549 22.10 -12.95 -18.27
CA TYR A 549 22.35 -13.88 -19.36
C TYR A 549 23.80 -14.36 -19.35
N ALA A 550 24.00 -15.63 -19.68
CA ALA A 550 25.30 -16.28 -19.73
C ALA A 550 26.28 -15.57 -20.71
N PRO A 551 27.61 -15.67 -20.50
CA PRO A 551 28.60 -15.03 -21.35
C PRO A 551 28.48 -15.45 -22.83
N ASN A 552 28.11 -14.52 -23.70
CA ASN A 552 27.86 -14.79 -25.12
C ASN A 552 29.05 -14.37 -25.98
N SER A 553 29.63 -15.32 -26.74
CA SER A 553 30.78 -15.09 -27.64
C SER A 553 30.49 -14.06 -28.73
N ASN A 554 29.25 -14.01 -29.24
CA ASN A 554 28.80 -13.05 -30.26
C ASN A 554 28.77 -11.60 -29.74
N LEU A 555 28.80 -11.43 -28.42
CA LEU A 555 28.88 -10.15 -27.70
C LEU A 555 30.29 -9.86 -27.14
N GLY A 556 31.31 -10.63 -27.56
CA GLY A 556 32.68 -10.54 -27.06
C GLY A 556 32.90 -11.19 -25.69
N GLY A 557 32.03 -12.12 -25.27
CA GLY A 557 32.09 -12.78 -23.96
C GLY A 557 31.46 -11.95 -22.83
N ARG A 558 30.72 -10.88 -23.15
CA ARG A 558 30.00 -10.08 -22.15
C ARG A 558 28.86 -10.87 -21.52
N VAL A 559 28.67 -10.63 -20.23
CA VAL A 559 27.43 -10.92 -19.47
C VAL A 559 26.49 -9.73 -19.67
N VAL A 560 25.18 -10.00 -19.79
CA VAL A 560 24.14 -8.96 -19.92
C VAL A 560 23.17 -9.11 -18.74
N SER A 561 22.88 -8.02 -18.03
CA SER A 561 21.92 -8.04 -16.93
C SER A 561 20.49 -8.10 -17.46
N ILE A 562 19.67 -8.96 -16.86
CA ILE A 562 18.24 -9.10 -17.11
C ILE A 562 17.50 -9.01 -15.77
N PRO A 563 17.29 -7.79 -15.23
CA PRO A 563 16.53 -7.57 -14.02
C PRO A 563 15.09 -8.09 -14.14
N GLN A 564 14.58 -8.65 -13.05
CA GLN A 564 13.24 -9.22 -12.97
C GLN A 564 12.63 -8.95 -11.59
N GLY A 565 11.34 -8.64 -11.52
CA GLY A 565 10.71 -8.31 -10.25
C GLY A 565 10.57 -9.53 -9.33
N ARG A 566 11.25 -9.46 -8.18
CA ARG A 566 11.09 -10.33 -7.01
C ARG A 566 10.29 -9.57 -5.94
N VAL A 567 9.03 -9.30 -6.26
CA VAL A 567 8.13 -8.42 -5.50
C VAL A 567 6.68 -8.77 -5.86
N VAL A 568 5.72 -8.48 -5.00
CA VAL A 568 4.29 -8.51 -5.40
C VAL A 568 4.08 -7.52 -6.54
N GLY A 569 3.36 -7.94 -7.59
CA GLY A 569 3.28 -7.26 -8.88
C GLY A 569 4.40 -7.64 -9.87
N GLY A 570 5.47 -8.28 -9.40
CA GLY A 570 6.62 -8.72 -10.21
C GLY A 570 7.24 -7.57 -11.02
N SER A 571 7.70 -7.87 -12.24
CA SER A 571 8.37 -6.88 -13.10
C SER A 571 7.52 -5.64 -13.45
N THR A 572 6.21 -5.62 -13.16
CA THR A 572 5.38 -4.42 -13.36
C THR A 572 5.64 -3.30 -12.35
N LYS A 573 6.26 -3.61 -11.20
CA LYS A 573 6.83 -2.62 -10.27
C LYS A 573 8.18 -2.05 -10.77
N LEU A 574 8.98 -2.86 -11.46
CA LEU A 574 10.33 -2.48 -11.94
C LEU A 574 10.33 -1.76 -13.30
N ASN A 575 9.31 -1.99 -14.15
CA ASN A 575 9.34 -1.56 -15.56
C ASN A 575 9.34 -0.02 -15.76
N ARG A 576 9.66 0.39 -17.00
CA ARG A 576 9.63 1.78 -17.51
C ARG A 576 8.23 2.27 -17.91
N MET A 577 7.19 1.57 -17.48
CA MET A 577 5.78 1.98 -17.57
C MET A 577 5.20 2.24 -18.97
N VAL A 578 5.86 1.84 -20.06
CA VAL A 578 5.31 1.96 -21.42
C VAL A 578 4.13 0.99 -21.61
N PHE A 579 2.99 1.49 -22.10
CA PHE A 579 1.76 0.71 -22.28
C PHE A 579 1.32 0.64 -23.76
N ASN A 580 2.12 -0.01 -24.60
CA ASN A 580 1.79 -0.30 -26.00
C ASN A 580 1.40 -1.77 -26.25
N ARG A 581 0.76 -2.02 -27.40
CA ARG A 581 0.34 -3.33 -27.90
C ARG A 581 1.03 -3.60 -29.25
N GLY A 582 1.15 -4.87 -29.63
CA GLY A 582 1.69 -5.27 -30.94
C GLY A 582 0.72 -4.95 -32.09
N SER A 583 1.20 -5.12 -33.32
CA SER A 583 0.33 -5.03 -34.50
C SER A 583 -0.51 -6.29 -34.66
N GLN A 584 -1.62 -6.21 -35.40
CA GLN A 584 -2.47 -7.38 -35.70
C GLN A 584 -1.64 -8.53 -36.29
N SER A 585 -0.71 -8.21 -37.19
CA SER A 585 0.20 -9.16 -37.83
C SER A 585 1.12 -9.93 -36.87
N ASP A 586 1.26 -9.50 -35.60
CA ASP A 586 2.04 -10.20 -34.58
C ASP A 586 1.24 -11.35 -33.97
N TYR A 587 0.03 -11.05 -33.47
CA TYR A 587 -0.83 -12.02 -32.82
C TYR A 587 -1.47 -12.98 -33.81
N ASP A 588 -1.91 -12.51 -34.98
CA ASP A 588 -2.33 -13.39 -36.07
C ASP A 588 -1.15 -14.31 -36.49
N GLY A 589 0.09 -13.85 -36.32
CA GLY A 589 1.30 -14.66 -36.48
C GLY A 589 1.43 -15.81 -35.47
N TRP A 590 0.84 -15.71 -34.28
CA TRP A 590 0.78 -16.82 -33.31
C TRP A 590 -0.22 -17.89 -33.74
N GLU A 591 -1.42 -17.49 -34.18
CA GLU A 591 -2.42 -18.43 -34.72
C GLU A 591 -1.90 -19.18 -35.95
N ASN A 592 -1.17 -18.49 -36.84
CA ASN A 592 -0.49 -19.11 -37.99
C ASN A 592 0.62 -20.12 -37.60
N LEU A 593 1.06 -20.16 -36.32
CA LEU A 593 1.96 -21.17 -35.76
C LEU A 593 1.21 -22.30 -35.01
N GLY A 594 -0.06 -22.53 -35.37
CA GLY A 594 -0.89 -23.64 -34.86
C GLY A 594 -1.65 -23.34 -33.57
N ASN A 595 -1.79 -22.07 -33.19
CA ASN A 595 -2.45 -21.65 -31.94
C ASN A 595 -3.86 -21.10 -32.20
N GLU A 596 -4.83 -21.98 -32.51
CA GLU A 596 -6.19 -21.56 -32.88
C GLU A 596 -6.83 -20.64 -31.82
N GLY A 597 -7.43 -19.53 -32.26
CA GLY A 597 -8.04 -18.53 -31.40
C GLY A 597 -7.05 -17.67 -30.61
N TRP A 598 -5.76 -17.65 -30.95
CA TRP A 598 -4.75 -16.74 -30.40
C TRP A 598 -4.32 -15.72 -31.45
N ASN A 599 -5.23 -14.81 -31.80
CA ASN A 599 -5.08 -13.78 -32.83
C ASN A 599 -5.50 -12.40 -32.29
N TYR A 600 -5.37 -11.33 -33.08
CA TYR A 600 -5.66 -9.97 -32.60
C TYR A 600 -7.15 -9.76 -32.25
N ASP A 601 -8.07 -10.22 -33.10
CA ASP A 601 -9.51 -10.07 -32.89
C ASP A 601 -10.00 -10.75 -31.59
N THR A 602 -9.41 -11.90 -31.25
CA THR A 602 -9.69 -12.58 -29.97
C THR A 602 -8.98 -11.94 -28.78
N PHE A 603 -7.88 -11.22 -28.97
CA PHE A 603 -7.15 -10.50 -27.92
C PHE A 603 -7.70 -9.10 -27.61
N LEU A 604 -8.26 -8.37 -28.58
CA LEU A 604 -8.80 -7.02 -28.38
C LEU A 604 -9.80 -6.91 -27.20
N PRO A 605 -10.74 -7.86 -26.99
CA PRO A 605 -11.58 -7.88 -25.80
C PRO A 605 -10.80 -7.98 -24.48
N TYR A 606 -9.70 -8.73 -24.44
CA TYR A 606 -8.91 -8.94 -23.23
C TYR A 606 -7.96 -7.78 -22.92
N PHE A 607 -7.38 -7.13 -23.95
CA PHE A 607 -6.70 -5.83 -23.78
C PHE A 607 -7.65 -4.80 -23.14
N LYS A 608 -8.89 -4.71 -23.64
CA LYS A 608 -9.91 -3.79 -23.10
C LYS A 608 -10.47 -4.20 -21.73
N LYS A 609 -10.39 -5.48 -21.35
CA LYS A 609 -10.79 -6.03 -20.03
C LYS A 609 -9.75 -5.74 -18.94
N ASN A 610 -8.47 -5.61 -19.32
CA ASN A 610 -7.39 -5.19 -18.43
C ASN A 610 -7.43 -3.69 -18.14
N GLU A 611 -7.69 -2.88 -19.17
CA GLU A 611 -7.46 -1.43 -19.20
C GLU A 611 -8.62 -0.57 -18.63
N ASN A 612 -8.24 0.48 -17.90
CA ASN A 612 -9.07 1.65 -17.61
C ASN A 612 -8.34 2.93 -18.08
N PHE A 613 -8.62 3.31 -19.33
CA PHE A 613 -7.93 4.39 -20.02
C PHE A 613 -8.53 5.76 -19.74
N THR A 614 -7.64 6.71 -19.43
CA THR A 614 -7.91 8.15 -19.34
C THR A 614 -7.05 8.90 -20.36
N GLY A 615 -7.71 9.67 -21.23
CA GLY A 615 -7.04 10.49 -22.25
C GLY A 615 -6.05 11.53 -21.69
N PRO A 616 -5.30 12.22 -22.56
CA PRO A 616 -4.30 13.20 -22.15
C PRO A 616 -4.95 14.39 -21.43
N THR A 617 -4.16 15.12 -20.64
CA THR A 617 -4.66 16.35 -20.00
C THR A 617 -4.99 17.41 -21.06
N PRO A 618 -5.86 18.40 -20.76
CA PRO A 618 -6.20 19.46 -21.70
C PRO A 618 -4.99 20.20 -22.27
N GLU A 619 -3.92 20.33 -21.48
CA GLU A 619 -2.66 20.98 -21.85
C GLU A 619 -1.87 20.12 -22.86
N ILE A 620 -1.73 18.82 -22.60
CA ILE A 620 -1.05 17.88 -23.49
C ILE A 620 -1.83 17.71 -24.80
N GLN A 621 -3.16 17.62 -24.76
CA GLN A 621 -3.99 17.62 -25.97
C GLN A 621 -3.82 18.91 -26.77
N ALA A 622 -3.83 20.08 -26.12
CA ALA A 622 -3.69 21.37 -26.79
C ALA A 622 -2.28 21.62 -27.36
N GLU A 623 -1.25 20.94 -26.85
CA GLU A 623 0.12 21.06 -27.37
C GLU A 623 0.45 20.07 -28.51
N TYR A 624 -0.07 18.83 -28.43
CA TYR A 624 0.34 17.71 -29.30
C TYR A 624 -0.77 17.15 -30.21
N ASP A 625 -2.02 17.55 -30.01
CA ASP A 625 -3.22 17.07 -30.74
C ASP A 625 -3.28 15.54 -30.91
N ILE A 626 -3.07 14.82 -29.80
CA ILE A 626 -3.00 13.36 -29.76
C ILE A 626 -4.32 12.76 -30.26
N ALA A 627 -4.23 11.92 -31.29
CA ALA A 627 -5.35 11.13 -31.77
C ALA A 627 -5.53 9.85 -30.92
N VAL A 628 -6.76 9.59 -30.49
CA VAL A 628 -7.15 8.40 -29.72
C VAL A 628 -8.42 7.81 -30.33
N ASN A 629 -8.46 6.49 -30.55
CA ASN A 629 -9.65 5.79 -30.99
C ASN A 629 -10.33 5.04 -29.83
N PRO A 630 -11.47 5.53 -29.29
CA PRO A 630 -12.14 4.93 -28.14
C PRO A 630 -12.71 3.52 -28.44
N GLU A 631 -12.79 3.09 -29.70
CA GLU A 631 -13.19 1.71 -30.02
C GLU A 631 -12.17 0.67 -29.52
N TYR A 632 -10.90 1.05 -29.32
CA TYR A 632 -9.81 0.14 -28.98
C TYR A 632 -9.37 0.16 -27.52
N HIS A 633 -9.81 1.14 -26.72
CA HIS A 633 -9.45 1.27 -25.30
C HIS A 633 -10.48 0.67 -24.33
N GLY A 634 -10.01 0.21 -23.17
CA GLY A 634 -10.83 -0.20 -22.04
C GLY A 634 -11.16 0.96 -21.10
N HIS A 635 -12.31 0.91 -20.42
CA HIS A 635 -12.73 1.90 -19.40
C HIS A 635 -13.41 1.24 -18.18
N GLU A 636 -13.22 -0.08 -18.02
CA GLU A 636 -13.83 -0.89 -16.95
C GLU A 636 -12.84 -1.91 -16.33
N GLY A 637 -11.59 -1.92 -16.78
CA GLY A 637 -10.52 -2.76 -16.24
C GLY A 637 -9.97 -2.24 -14.91
N TYR A 638 -8.93 -2.92 -14.41
CA TYR A 638 -8.25 -2.53 -13.17
C TYR A 638 -6.94 -1.78 -13.38
N MET A 639 -6.35 -1.88 -14.58
CA MET A 639 -5.09 -1.21 -14.91
C MET A 639 -5.37 0.25 -15.28
N GLN A 640 -4.95 1.19 -14.45
CA GLN A 640 -5.07 2.61 -14.80
C GLN A 640 -4.08 2.93 -15.93
N THR A 641 -4.56 3.50 -17.04
CA THR A 641 -3.69 3.95 -18.13
C THR A 641 -3.97 5.39 -18.51
N THR A 642 -2.91 6.17 -18.73
CA THR A 642 -3.01 7.58 -19.13
C THR A 642 -1.71 8.09 -19.76
N TYR A 643 -1.76 9.16 -20.54
CA TYR A 643 -0.55 9.85 -20.97
C TYR A 643 0.04 10.67 -19.80
N SER A 644 1.36 10.76 -19.73
CA SER A 644 2.03 11.61 -18.73
C SER A 644 1.52 13.06 -18.81
N PRO A 645 1.25 13.73 -17.67
CA PRO A 645 0.89 15.15 -17.64
C PRO A 645 2.08 16.09 -17.89
N PHE A 646 3.27 15.55 -18.18
CA PHE A 646 4.48 16.26 -18.56
C PHE A 646 5.19 15.51 -19.69
N PHE A 647 5.40 16.13 -20.85
CA PHE A 647 6.31 15.61 -21.88
C PHE A 647 7.61 16.41 -21.88
N TRP A 648 8.73 15.74 -22.17
CA TRP A 648 10.04 16.37 -22.23
C TRP A 648 10.14 17.39 -23.39
N PRO A 649 10.92 18.48 -23.27
CA PRO A 649 10.96 19.53 -24.30
C PRO A 649 11.37 19.02 -25.68
N THR A 650 12.19 17.97 -25.73
CA THR A 650 12.67 17.36 -26.97
C THR A 650 11.62 16.48 -27.67
N THR A 651 10.54 16.08 -26.99
CA THR A 651 9.43 15.32 -27.58
C THR A 651 8.77 16.08 -28.73
N LYS A 652 8.69 17.41 -28.64
CA LYS A 652 8.18 18.24 -29.74
C LYS A 652 9.09 18.27 -30.97
N ASN A 653 10.38 17.99 -30.82
CA ASN A 653 11.30 17.83 -31.93
C ASN A 653 11.21 16.42 -32.55
N ILE A 654 11.03 15.37 -31.74
CA ILE A 654 10.95 14.00 -32.25
C ILE A 654 9.63 13.73 -33.00
N VAL A 655 8.52 14.30 -32.54
CA VAL A 655 7.22 14.29 -33.25
C VAL A 655 7.36 14.93 -34.64
N LYS A 656 7.98 16.11 -34.73
CA LYS A 656 8.24 16.78 -36.01
C LYS A 656 9.22 16.03 -36.91
N ALA A 657 10.20 15.33 -36.32
CA ALA A 657 11.10 14.48 -37.09
C ALA A 657 10.35 13.30 -37.76
N ALA A 658 9.24 12.82 -37.17
CA ALA A 658 8.34 11.88 -37.83
C ALA A 658 7.67 12.51 -39.07
N GLU A 659 7.10 13.71 -38.92
CA GLU A 659 6.48 14.48 -40.02
C GLU A 659 7.48 14.75 -41.16
N GLU A 660 8.68 15.22 -40.83
CA GLU A 660 9.76 15.55 -41.78
C GLU A 660 10.29 14.31 -42.52
N LEU A 661 10.18 13.11 -41.92
CA LEU A 661 10.50 11.82 -42.55
C LEU A 661 9.29 11.15 -43.23
N ASN A 662 8.09 11.76 -43.18
CA ASN A 662 6.82 11.20 -43.68
C ASN A 662 6.41 9.89 -42.98
N ILE A 663 6.82 9.70 -41.72
CA ILE A 663 6.40 8.58 -40.88
C ILE A 663 5.01 8.92 -40.31
N PRO A 664 3.97 8.08 -40.51
CA PRO A 664 2.63 8.36 -40.01
C PRO A 664 2.61 8.32 -38.48
N ILE A 665 1.81 9.20 -37.87
CA ILE A 665 1.52 9.17 -36.43
C ILE A 665 0.11 8.61 -36.23
N ASN A 666 0.01 7.50 -35.50
CA ASN A 666 -1.21 6.72 -35.31
C ASN A 666 -1.53 6.53 -33.82
N ASP A 667 -2.76 6.08 -33.52
CA ASP A 667 -3.06 5.44 -32.24
C ASP A 667 -2.63 3.96 -32.31
N GLN A 668 -1.64 3.59 -31.49
CA GLN A 668 -1.10 2.24 -31.40
C GLN A 668 -2.12 1.18 -30.96
N ALA A 669 -3.16 1.57 -30.21
CA ALA A 669 -4.16 0.64 -29.70
C ALA A 669 -4.98 -0.01 -30.84
N THR A 670 -5.00 0.59 -32.04
CA THR A 670 -5.81 0.22 -33.21
C THR A 670 -5.39 -1.07 -33.94
N GLY A 671 -4.33 -1.75 -33.49
CA GLY A 671 -3.78 -2.94 -34.16
C GLY A 671 -2.91 -2.61 -35.38
N SER A 672 -2.87 -1.35 -35.82
CA SER A 672 -1.87 -0.80 -36.74
C SER A 672 -0.75 -0.12 -35.94
N ALA A 673 -0.10 -0.88 -35.05
CA ALA A 673 0.87 -0.39 -34.07
C ALA A 673 2.26 -0.11 -34.66
N PHE A 674 2.29 0.62 -35.78
CA PHE A 674 3.50 0.98 -36.52
C PHE A 674 3.46 2.44 -37.02
N GLY A 675 4.65 2.98 -37.32
CA GLY A 675 4.87 4.42 -37.54
C GLY A 675 5.48 5.08 -36.32
N GLY A 676 5.09 6.31 -36.03
CA GLY A 676 5.29 6.96 -34.73
C GLY A 676 3.99 6.93 -33.92
N TYR A 677 4.08 6.97 -32.59
CA TYR A 677 2.89 7.14 -31.75
C TYR A 677 3.23 7.69 -30.36
N PHE A 678 2.28 8.45 -29.80
CA PHE A 678 2.28 8.78 -28.38
C PHE A 678 1.90 7.53 -27.59
N CYS A 679 2.63 7.22 -26.52
CA CYS A 679 2.36 6.04 -25.71
C CYS A 679 1.71 6.45 -24.38
N PRO A 680 0.58 5.83 -23.97
CA PRO A 680 0.12 5.93 -22.59
C PRO A 680 1.02 5.09 -21.68
N HIS A 681 0.93 5.35 -20.38
CA HIS A 681 1.62 4.62 -19.34
C HIS A 681 0.63 3.95 -18.39
N ASN A 682 1.04 2.88 -17.71
CA ASN A 682 0.30 2.29 -16.59
C ASN A 682 0.44 3.16 -15.33
N GLN A 683 -0.20 4.32 -15.37
CA GLN A 683 -0.12 5.40 -14.40
C GLN A 683 -1.53 5.81 -13.97
N ASP A 684 -1.72 6.07 -12.68
CA ASP A 684 -2.99 6.56 -12.16
C ASP A 684 -3.23 8.03 -12.57
N PRO A 685 -4.39 8.38 -13.16
CA PRO A 685 -4.65 9.72 -13.67
C PRO A 685 -4.93 10.76 -12.57
N GLU A 686 -5.27 10.37 -11.34
CA GLU A 686 -5.53 11.28 -10.23
C GLU A 686 -4.32 11.44 -9.31
N THR A 687 -3.70 10.34 -8.86
CA THR A 687 -2.57 10.36 -7.92
C THR A 687 -1.22 10.61 -8.60
N LYS A 688 -1.15 10.37 -9.92
CA LYS A 688 0.05 10.34 -10.77
C LYS A 688 1.10 9.28 -10.41
N THR A 689 0.76 8.29 -9.58
CA THR A 689 1.66 7.16 -9.26
C THR A 689 1.61 6.06 -10.33
N ARG A 690 2.55 5.11 -10.26
CA ARG A 690 2.46 3.82 -10.95
C ARG A 690 1.14 3.10 -10.64
N SER A 691 0.61 2.40 -11.63
CA SER A 691 -0.40 1.35 -11.49
C SER A 691 0.22 0.03 -11.96
N SER A 692 0.57 -0.87 -11.06
CA SER A 692 1.17 -2.18 -11.37
C SER A 692 0.13 -3.30 -11.23
N ALA A 693 0.55 -4.56 -11.40
CA ALA A 693 -0.33 -5.70 -11.13
C ALA A 693 -0.78 -5.77 -9.66
N GLU A 694 -0.05 -5.16 -8.72
CA GLU A 694 -0.47 -5.06 -7.33
C GLU A 694 -1.66 -4.10 -7.15
N GLU A 695 -1.49 -2.83 -7.52
CA GLU A 695 -2.53 -1.80 -7.36
C GLU A 695 -3.77 -2.11 -8.22
N ALA A 696 -3.60 -2.80 -9.36
CA ALA A 696 -4.70 -3.25 -10.19
C ALA A 696 -5.35 -4.56 -9.68
N TYR A 697 -4.58 -5.65 -9.57
CA TYR A 697 -5.13 -7.00 -9.39
C TYR A 697 -4.98 -7.58 -7.97
N TYR A 698 -3.98 -7.17 -7.17
CA TYR A 698 -3.99 -7.49 -5.74
C TYR A 698 -5.05 -6.64 -5.02
N ALA A 699 -5.00 -5.30 -5.14
CA ALA A 699 -5.90 -4.42 -4.37
C ALA A 699 -7.39 -4.60 -4.74
N SER A 700 -7.74 -4.88 -6.00
CA SER A 700 -9.14 -5.21 -6.37
C SER A 700 -9.57 -6.63 -5.93
N ALA A 701 -8.65 -7.48 -5.50
CA ALA A 701 -8.91 -8.75 -4.84
C ALA A 701 -8.76 -8.70 -3.31
N GLU A 702 -8.18 -7.64 -2.74
CA GLU A 702 -7.73 -7.66 -1.34
C GLU A 702 -8.84 -7.72 -0.29
N SER A 703 -10.12 -7.73 -0.65
CA SER A 703 -11.24 -7.94 0.28
C SER A 703 -11.85 -9.36 0.22
N ARG A 704 -11.25 -10.27 -0.54
CA ARG A 704 -11.79 -11.61 -0.84
C ARG A 704 -11.22 -12.68 0.09
N GLN A 705 -12.06 -13.23 0.97
CA GLN A 705 -11.71 -14.29 1.93
C GLN A 705 -11.29 -15.64 1.30
N ASN A 706 -11.37 -15.77 -0.02
CA ASN A 706 -10.98 -16.95 -0.79
C ASN A 706 -9.74 -16.72 -1.69
N PHE A 707 -9.07 -15.57 -1.54
CA PHE A 707 -7.84 -15.18 -2.20
C PHE A 707 -6.75 -15.00 -1.14
N HIS A 708 -5.79 -15.92 -1.10
CA HIS A 708 -4.70 -15.96 -0.13
C HIS A 708 -3.36 -15.70 -0.83
N VAL A 709 -2.44 -15.02 -0.17
CA VAL A 709 -1.08 -14.74 -0.68
C VAL A 709 -0.07 -15.09 0.40
N ILE A 710 0.98 -15.83 0.06
CA ILE A 710 2.14 -16.03 0.95
C ILE A 710 3.40 -15.50 0.25
N THR A 711 4.07 -14.56 0.90
CA THR A 711 5.24 -13.84 0.36
C THR A 711 6.54 -14.33 1.00
N GLY A 712 7.67 -14.02 0.39
CA GLY A 712 9.00 -14.46 0.83
C GLY A 712 9.22 -15.97 0.77
N HIS A 713 8.49 -16.69 -0.10
CA HIS A 713 8.55 -18.14 -0.25
C HIS A 713 8.68 -18.52 -1.73
N MET A 714 9.72 -19.26 -2.09
CA MET A 714 9.92 -19.77 -3.45
C MET A 714 9.33 -21.19 -3.55
N VAL A 715 8.51 -21.43 -4.59
CA VAL A 715 8.06 -22.79 -4.94
C VAL A 715 9.24 -23.56 -5.51
N SER A 716 9.57 -24.71 -4.90
CA SER A 716 10.77 -25.49 -5.18
C SER A 716 10.50 -26.78 -5.95
N ARG A 717 9.27 -27.32 -5.91
CA ARG A 717 8.87 -28.46 -6.73
C ARG A 717 7.36 -28.51 -6.97
N ILE A 718 6.97 -28.97 -8.16
CA ILE A 718 5.60 -29.38 -8.48
C ILE A 718 5.45 -30.86 -8.09
N VAL A 719 4.56 -31.17 -7.15
CA VAL A 719 4.37 -32.55 -6.65
C VAL A 719 3.39 -33.29 -7.56
N THR A 720 3.84 -34.41 -8.11
CA THR A 720 3.08 -35.22 -9.07
C THR A 720 2.93 -36.67 -8.66
N GLU A 721 1.79 -37.27 -9.01
CA GLU A 721 1.51 -38.70 -8.86
C GLU A 721 1.15 -39.33 -10.22
N SER A 722 1.43 -40.63 -10.39
CA SER A 722 0.99 -41.36 -11.58
C SER A 722 -0.36 -42.03 -11.32
N CYS A 723 -1.38 -41.61 -12.07
CA CYS A 723 -2.75 -42.11 -11.98
C CYS A 723 -3.12 -42.84 -13.28
N ASN A 724 -3.32 -44.15 -13.25
CA ASN A 724 -3.73 -44.96 -14.42
C ASN A 724 -2.83 -44.82 -15.68
N GLY A 725 -1.59 -44.32 -15.53
CA GLY A 725 -0.66 -44.09 -16.63
C GLY A 725 -0.58 -42.63 -17.12
N THR A 726 -1.39 -41.71 -16.60
CA THR A 726 -1.14 -40.27 -16.73
C THR A 726 -0.36 -39.73 -15.52
N ILE A 727 0.36 -38.65 -15.71
CA ILE A 727 1.01 -37.89 -14.62
C ILE A 727 0.09 -36.74 -14.24
N LYS A 728 -0.09 -36.51 -12.94
CA LYS A 728 -1.02 -35.50 -12.42
C LYS A 728 -0.44 -34.72 -11.25
N VAL A 729 -0.59 -33.41 -11.24
CA VAL A 729 -0.23 -32.56 -10.08
C VAL A 729 -1.19 -32.78 -8.92
N THR A 730 -0.65 -33.02 -7.73
CA THR A 730 -1.41 -33.16 -6.46
C THR A 730 -1.04 -32.12 -5.41
N GLY A 731 0.07 -31.39 -5.59
CA GLY A 731 0.49 -30.30 -4.71
C GLY A 731 1.70 -29.53 -5.22
N VAL A 732 2.20 -28.60 -4.39
CA VAL A 732 3.50 -27.96 -4.59
C VAL A 732 4.29 -27.90 -3.27
N GLU A 733 5.61 -27.95 -3.40
CA GLU A 733 6.61 -27.77 -2.35
C GLU A 733 7.18 -26.35 -2.42
N PHE A 734 7.39 -25.70 -1.28
CA PHE A 734 7.90 -24.32 -1.22
C PHE A 734 8.67 -24.06 0.09
N ALA A 735 9.64 -23.13 0.07
CA ALA A 735 10.42 -22.73 1.24
C ALA A 735 10.94 -21.29 1.12
N GLN A 736 11.40 -20.70 2.22
CA GLN A 736 11.92 -19.31 2.23
C GLN A 736 13.34 -19.22 1.64
N SER A 737 14.15 -20.26 1.84
CA SER A 737 15.52 -20.41 1.33
C SER A 737 15.85 -21.90 1.19
N ALA A 738 17.05 -22.23 0.69
CA ALA A 738 17.51 -23.62 0.53
C ALA A 738 17.65 -24.38 1.86
N ASP A 739 17.93 -23.68 2.95
CA ASP A 739 18.13 -24.24 4.30
C ASP A 739 16.89 -24.15 5.20
N ALA A 740 15.78 -23.60 4.70
CA ALA A 740 14.52 -23.44 5.45
C ALA A 740 13.65 -24.71 5.41
N ASP A 741 12.81 -24.89 6.44
CA ASP A 741 11.88 -26.02 6.52
C ASP A 741 10.92 -26.07 5.33
N LEU A 742 10.94 -27.19 4.59
CA LEU A 742 10.13 -27.39 3.39
C LEU A 742 8.63 -27.47 3.74
N GLN A 743 7.85 -26.59 3.11
CA GLN A 743 6.40 -26.52 3.25
C GLN A 743 5.72 -27.19 2.05
N HIS A 744 4.51 -27.72 2.27
CA HIS A 744 3.73 -28.41 1.25
C HIS A 744 2.29 -27.88 1.25
N THR A 745 1.68 -27.72 0.07
CA THR A 745 0.24 -27.45 -0.06
C THR A 745 -0.39 -28.27 -1.18
N LYS A 746 -1.68 -28.60 -1.06
CA LYS A 746 -2.39 -29.48 -1.99
C LYS A 746 -3.19 -28.71 -3.04
N VAL A 747 -3.20 -29.27 -4.24
CA VAL A 747 -3.87 -28.72 -5.43
C VAL A 747 -5.05 -29.61 -5.79
N ARG A 748 -6.29 -29.09 -5.63
CA ARG A 748 -7.51 -29.82 -5.95
C ARG A 748 -7.88 -29.79 -7.43
N ARG A 749 -7.67 -28.65 -8.11
CA ARG A 749 -7.98 -28.50 -9.56
C ARG A 749 -6.74 -28.34 -10.41
N GLU A 750 -6.02 -27.23 -10.31
CA GLU A 750 -4.87 -26.97 -11.18
C GLU A 750 -3.79 -26.13 -10.48
N ALA A 751 -2.52 -26.45 -10.75
CA ALA A 751 -1.39 -25.58 -10.47
C ALA A 751 -1.14 -24.69 -11.70
N ILE A 752 -0.94 -23.40 -11.46
CA ILE A 752 -0.82 -22.38 -12.50
C ILE A 752 0.53 -21.69 -12.31
N ILE A 753 1.48 -21.98 -13.20
CA ILE A 753 2.84 -21.45 -13.11
C ILE A 753 2.88 -20.09 -13.83
N ALA A 754 3.24 -19.05 -13.09
CA ALA A 754 3.36 -17.67 -13.56
C ALA A 754 4.66 -17.01 -13.05
N ALA A 755 5.72 -17.81 -12.85
CA ALA A 755 7.00 -17.39 -12.27
C ALA A 755 7.89 -16.61 -13.26
N GLY A 756 7.42 -16.41 -14.50
CA GLY A 756 8.10 -15.67 -15.54
C GLY A 756 9.11 -16.52 -16.32
N THR A 757 9.52 -16.01 -17.48
CA THR A 757 10.30 -16.72 -18.51
C THR A 757 11.56 -17.43 -18.00
N LEU A 758 12.18 -16.94 -16.92
CA LEU A 758 13.39 -17.55 -16.37
C LEU A 758 13.10 -18.66 -15.36
N HIS A 759 12.23 -18.41 -14.37
CA HIS A 759 12.00 -19.36 -13.27
C HIS A 759 10.93 -20.42 -13.59
N THR A 760 9.99 -20.14 -14.49
CA THR A 760 8.98 -21.12 -14.96
C THR A 760 9.59 -22.39 -15.59
N PRO A 761 10.46 -22.31 -16.62
CA PRO A 761 11.13 -23.51 -17.16
C PRO A 761 12.05 -24.18 -16.14
N GLN A 762 12.72 -23.40 -15.27
CA GLN A 762 13.57 -23.94 -14.22
C GLN A 762 12.77 -24.80 -13.22
N LEU A 763 11.60 -24.31 -12.77
CA LEU A 763 10.72 -25.04 -11.85
C LEU A 763 10.23 -26.35 -12.45
N LEU A 764 9.90 -26.37 -13.75
CA LEU A 764 9.57 -27.61 -14.46
C LEU A 764 10.76 -28.58 -14.48
N GLN A 765 11.96 -28.10 -14.84
CA GLN A 765 13.18 -28.93 -14.93
C GLN A 765 13.58 -29.51 -13.56
N VAL A 766 13.52 -28.76 -12.45
CA VAL A 766 13.80 -29.30 -11.10
C VAL A 766 12.67 -30.18 -10.54
N SER A 767 11.48 -30.12 -11.17
CA SER A 767 10.36 -31.05 -10.94
C SER A 767 10.38 -32.26 -11.88
N GLY A 768 11.39 -32.41 -12.73
CA GLY A 768 11.52 -33.55 -13.64
C GLY A 768 10.63 -33.48 -14.89
N ILE A 769 10.19 -32.29 -15.29
CA ILE A 769 9.42 -32.02 -16.51
C ILE A 769 10.32 -31.23 -17.48
N GLY A 770 10.83 -31.88 -18.52
CA GLY A 770 11.91 -31.33 -19.35
C GLY A 770 12.74 -32.41 -20.04
N ASP A 771 13.92 -32.05 -20.58
CA ASP A 771 14.87 -32.99 -21.18
C ASP A 771 15.42 -33.99 -20.14
N ALA A 772 15.21 -35.29 -20.38
CA ALA A 772 15.75 -36.35 -19.54
C ALA A 772 17.29 -36.33 -19.42
N THR A 773 18.01 -35.81 -20.41
CA THR A 773 19.48 -35.67 -20.39
C THR A 773 19.92 -34.59 -19.39
N LEU A 774 19.26 -33.43 -19.42
CA LEU A 774 19.43 -32.37 -18.43
C LEU A 774 19.12 -32.90 -17.03
N HIS A 775 17.94 -33.50 -16.79
CA HIS A 775 17.58 -34.05 -15.48
C HIS A 775 18.65 -34.99 -14.92
N ALA A 776 19.15 -35.91 -15.75
CA ALA A 776 20.22 -36.85 -15.35
C ALA A 776 21.53 -36.14 -14.97
N SER A 777 21.88 -35.02 -15.63
CA SER A 777 23.07 -34.22 -15.30
C SER A 777 22.97 -33.47 -13.96
N ILE A 778 21.76 -33.01 -13.59
CA ILE A 778 21.48 -32.31 -12.33
C ILE A 778 21.02 -33.24 -11.19
N ASN A 779 20.97 -34.55 -11.41
CA ASN A 779 20.46 -35.58 -10.48
C ASN A 779 18.97 -35.45 -10.13
N VAL A 780 18.15 -34.94 -11.06
CA VAL A 780 16.68 -34.99 -10.98
C VAL A 780 16.18 -36.26 -11.67
N SER A 781 15.08 -36.83 -11.17
CA SER A 781 14.39 -37.95 -11.84
C SER A 781 13.36 -37.43 -12.83
N THR A 782 13.47 -37.80 -14.10
CA THR A 782 12.47 -37.46 -15.13
C THR A 782 11.10 -38.05 -14.78
N VAL A 783 10.11 -37.17 -14.63
CA VAL A 783 8.68 -37.50 -14.52
C VAL A 783 8.03 -37.48 -15.90
N VAL A 784 8.32 -36.43 -16.69
CA VAL A 784 7.88 -36.30 -18.09
C VAL A 784 9.05 -35.82 -18.95
N ASP A 785 9.42 -36.62 -19.95
CA ASP A 785 10.37 -36.21 -20.98
C ASP A 785 9.69 -35.24 -21.95
N LEU A 786 10.12 -33.98 -21.89
CA LEU A 786 9.60 -32.87 -22.69
C LEU A 786 10.76 -31.93 -23.06
N PRO A 787 11.67 -32.33 -23.99
CA PRO A 787 12.94 -31.64 -24.22
C PRO A 787 12.82 -30.16 -24.65
N ALA A 788 11.64 -29.71 -25.09
CA ALA A 788 11.38 -28.32 -25.42
C ALA A 788 11.40 -27.35 -24.21
N VAL A 789 11.25 -27.84 -22.97
CA VAL A 789 11.24 -26.97 -21.76
C VAL A 789 12.57 -26.23 -21.60
N GLY A 790 12.51 -24.90 -21.67
CA GLY A 790 13.64 -24.00 -21.59
C GLY A 790 14.21 -23.56 -22.94
N HIS A 791 13.89 -24.22 -24.05
CA HIS A 791 14.29 -23.81 -25.39
C HIS A 791 13.38 -22.70 -25.95
N ASN A 792 13.74 -22.10 -27.10
CA ASN A 792 13.02 -20.97 -27.71
C ASN A 792 13.02 -19.69 -26.84
N LEU A 793 13.97 -19.52 -25.94
CA LEU A 793 14.20 -18.24 -25.25
C LEU A 793 14.49 -17.14 -26.29
N HIS A 794 13.83 -16.00 -26.20
CA HIS A 794 14.12 -14.82 -27.02
C HIS A 794 13.72 -13.53 -26.30
N ASP A 795 14.28 -12.39 -26.70
CA ASP A 795 14.18 -11.11 -25.98
C ASP A 795 14.45 -9.95 -26.97
N HIS A 796 13.94 -8.75 -26.70
CA HIS A 796 14.24 -7.57 -27.52
C HIS A 796 15.66 -7.09 -27.24
N LEU A 797 16.54 -7.25 -28.23
CA LEU A 797 17.90 -6.74 -28.19
C LEU A 797 17.92 -5.22 -28.38
N SER A 798 18.75 -4.51 -27.62
CA SER A 798 18.93 -3.07 -27.72
C SER A 798 20.36 -2.63 -27.98
N VAL A 799 20.54 -1.53 -28.73
CA VAL A 799 21.77 -0.71 -28.70
C VAL A 799 21.39 0.76 -28.51
N ALA A 800 22.28 1.58 -27.95
CA ALA A 800 22.02 3.01 -27.72
C ALA A 800 22.94 3.88 -28.60
N VAL A 801 22.33 4.70 -29.47
CA VAL A 801 23.02 5.81 -30.15
C VAL A 801 22.77 7.07 -29.32
N VAL A 802 23.82 7.82 -28.99
CA VAL A 802 23.76 8.93 -28.02
C VAL A 802 24.25 10.22 -28.64
N TYR A 803 23.38 11.22 -28.65
CA TYR A 803 23.67 12.60 -29.02
C TYR A 803 23.63 13.50 -27.78
N ALA A 804 24.63 14.36 -27.61
CA ALA A 804 24.53 15.51 -26.72
C ALA A 804 23.71 16.61 -27.42
N LEU A 805 22.71 17.17 -26.72
CA LEU A 805 21.77 18.16 -27.25
C LEU A 805 21.83 19.49 -26.49
N ASN A 806 21.51 20.58 -27.19
CA ASN A 806 21.34 21.91 -26.63
C ASN A 806 19.85 22.17 -26.32
N THR A 807 19.45 22.02 -25.06
CA THR A 807 18.06 22.21 -24.57
C THR A 807 18.05 22.72 -23.13
N SER A 808 16.88 23.16 -22.64
CA SER A 808 16.71 23.81 -21.33
C SER A 808 16.73 22.85 -20.13
N ILE A 809 16.29 21.60 -20.32
CA ILE A 809 16.35 20.53 -19.32
C ILE A 809 16.43 19.17 -20.04
N LEU A 810 17.14 18.23 -19.44
CA LEU A 810 17.28 16.84 -19.86
C LEU A 810 16.83 15.92 -18.71
N THR A 811 16.37 14.72 -19.02
CA THR A 811 16.24 13.59 -18.06
C THR A 811 17.47 13.45 -17.15
N SER A 812 18.67 13.49 -17.72
CA SER A 812 19.95 13.44 -16.99
C SER A 812 20.21 14.63 -16.07
N THR A 813 19.48 15.74 -16.21
CA THR A 813 19.58 16.89 -15.27
C THR A 813 19.04 16.52 -13.88
N LEU A 814 18.08 15.58 -13.79
CA LEU A 814 17.53 15.11 -12.52
C LEU A 814 18.52 14.27 -11.69
N THR A 815 19.56 13.71 -12.31
CA THR A 815 20.61 12.94 -11.61
C THR A 815 21.93 13.69 -11.48
N THR A 816 22.17 14.70 -12.32
CA THR A 816 23.43 15.49 -12.32
C THR A 816 23.33 16.85 -11.64
N ASN A 817 22.12 17.35 -11.34
CA ASN A 817 21.91 18.64 -10.68
C ASN A 817 20.91 18.52 -9.51
N GLU A 818 21.45 18.46 -8.29
CA GLU A 818 20.68 18.39 -7.03
C GLU A 818 19.60 19.49 -6.91
N THR A 819 19.85 20.69 -7.43
CA THR A 819 18.88 21.80 -7.35
C THR A 819 17.68 21.55 -8.27
N SER A 820 17.91 21.08 -9.49
CA SER A 820 16.84 20.72 -10.42
C SER A 820 16.08 19.47 -9.96
N ALA A 821 16.79 18.49 -9.38
CA ALA A 821 16.18 17.31 -8.77
C ALA A 821 15.24 17.68 -7.61
N ALA A 822 15.69 18.55 -6.69
CA ALA A 822 14.88 19.03 -5.58
C ALA A 822 13.66 19.84 -6.05
N GLN A 823 13.79 20.65 -7.12
CA GLN A 823 12.68 21.39 -7.71
C GLN A 823 11.64 20.46 -8.36
N ALA A 824 12.07 19.48 -9.15
CA ALA A 824 11.18 18.48 -9.75
C ALA A 824 10.48 17.63 -8.68
N ARG A 825 11.18 17.30 -7.57
CA ARG A 825 10.59 16.62 -6.42
C ARG A 825 9.55 17.49 -5.71
N GLN A 826 9.82 18.78 -5.52
CA GLN A 826 8.87 19.71 -4.90
C GLN A 826 7.59 19.89 -5.75
N GLN A 827 7.71 19.95 -7.08
CA GLN A 827 6.56 19.99 -8.01
C GLN A 827 5.68 18.74 -7.93
N TYR A 828 6.31 17.57 -7.79
CA TYR A 828 5.60 16.30 -7.65
C TYR A 828 4.93 16.16 -6.27
N ASP A 829 5.64 16.50 -5.19
CA ASP A 829 5.14 16.34 -3.82
C ASP A 829 4.03 17.32 -3.47
N ASN A 830 4.09 18.56 -3.95
CA ASN A 830 3.05 19.58 -3.70
C ASN A 830 1.86 19.42 -4.66
N ASP A 831 2.14 19.37 -5.97
CA ASP A 831 1.15 19.70 -7.01
C ASP A 831 0.87 18.50 -7.94
N ARG A 832 1.62 17.39 -7.81
CA ARG A 832 1.61 16.25 -8.75
C ARG A 832 1.85 16.66 -10.21
N THR A 833 2.81 17.58 -10.41
CA THR A 833 3.23 18.07 -11.73
C THR A 833 4.74 17.93 -11.96
N GLY A 834 5.19 18.26 -13.16
CA GLY A 834 6.62 18.36 -13.49
C GLY A 834 7.29 17.03 -13.83
N PRO A 835 8.63 17.04 -14.01
CA PRO A 835 9.36 15.93 -14.63
C PRO A 835 9.18 14.54 -14.01
N LEU A 836 8.95 14.45 -12.69
CA LEU A 836 8.77 13.16 -12.02
C LEU A 836 7.42 12.48 -12.32
N THR A 837 6.51 13.14 -13.05
CA THR A 837 5.26 12.54 -13.53
C THR A 837 5.42 11.74 -14.83
N SER A 838 6.54 11.89 -15.56
CA SER A 838 6.85 11.13 -16.78
C SER A 838 7.88 10.03 -16.49
N PRO A 839 7.61 8.75 -16.84
CA PRO A 839 8.59 7.67 -16.79
C PRO A 839 9.57 7.66 -17.99
N THR A 840 9.44 8.63 -18.90
CA THR A 840 9.95 8.67 -20.28
C THR A 840 9.29 7.65 -21.23
N GLY A 841 9.56 7.77 -22.54
CA GLY A 841 8.92 6.96 -23.57
C GLY A 841 7.56 7.49 -24.03
N ASP A 842 7.28 8.78 -23.79
CA ASP A 842 5.99 9.44 -24.07
C ASP A 842 5.63 9.43 -25.58
N PHE A 843 6.64 9.34 -26.46
CA PHE A 843 6.50 9.12 -27.91
C PHE A 843 7.57 8.14 -28.41
N LEU A 844 7.16 7.18 -29.24
CA LEU A 844 7.96 6.06 -29.73
C LEU A 844 7.83 5.91 -31.25
N PHE A 845 8.82 5.27 -31.88
CA PHE A 845 8.70 4.76 -33.26
C PHE A 845 8.71 3.24 -33.26
N PHE A 846 7.86 2.63 -34.10
CA PHE A 846 7.82 1.20 -34.38
C PHE A 846 7.77 1.01 -35.89
N LEU A 847 8.90 0.65 -36.50
CA LEU A 847 9.14 0.80 -37.93
C LEU A 847 9.32 -0.56 -38.64
N PRO A 848 8.53 -0.83 -39.69
CA PRO A 848 8.82 -1.88 -40.67
C PRO A 848 10.14 -1.60 -41.40
N VAL A 849 10.82 -2.65 -41.87
CA VAL A 849 12.19 -2.57 -42.43
C VAL A 849 12.27 -1.58 -43.59
N GLN A 850 11.24 -1.54 -44.44
CA GLN A 850 11.09 -0.69 -45.62
C GLN A 850 11.02 0.82 -45.27
N VAL A 851 10.69 1.18 -44.03
CA VAL A 851 10.62 2.57 -43.56
C VAL A 851 12.00 3.03 -43.10
N TYR A 852 12.73 2.17 -42.38
CA TYR A 852 14.04 2.52 -41.80
C TYR A 852 15.26 2.02 -42.60
N SER A 853 15.06 1.26 -43.67
CA SER A 853 16.11 0.66 -44.51
C SER A 853 15.69 0.48 -45.97
N ASN A 854 16.68 0.50 -46.88
CA ASN A 854 16.52 0.06 -48.27
C ASN A 854 17.08 -1.37 -48.51
N ALA A 855 17.62 -2.02 -47.46
CA ALA A 855 18.39 -3.25 -47.55
C ALA A 855 17.55 -4.54 -47.37
N THR A 856 16.23 -4.44 -47.27
CA THR A 856 15.31 -5.56 -46.99
C THR A 856 15.59 -6.81 -47.84
N GLN A 857 15.79 -6.65 -49.15
CA GLN A 857 16.02 -7.78 -50.07
C GLN A 857 17.40 -8.43 -49.91
N SER A 858 18.43 -7.65 -49.52
CA SER A 858 19.74 -8.21 -49.15
C SER A 858 19.72 -8.91 -47.80
N ILE A 859 18.97 -8.38 -46.82
CA ILE A 859 18.79 -9.00 -45.50
C ILE A 859 17.99 -10.30 -45.63
N LEU A 860 16.94 -10.33 -46.45
CA LEU A 860 16.19 -11.55 -46.76
C LEU A 860 17.06 -12.58 -47.50
N SER A 861 17.88 -12.15 -48.47
CA SER A 861 18.84 -13.05 -49.14
C SER A 861 19.80 -13.68 -48.13
N GLN A 862 20.37 -12.86 -47.23
CA GLN A 862 21.25 -13.32 -46.15
C GLN A 862 20.55 -14.31 -45.20
N ALA A 863 19.28 -14.07 -44.86
CA ALA A 863 18.48 -15.01 -44.07
C ALA A 863 18.30 -16.35 -44.80
N LEU A 864 17.89 -16.32 -46.07
CA LEU A 864 17.67 -17.53 -46.87
C LEU A 864 18.97 -18.33 -47.12
N GLU A 865 20.12 -17.67 -47.21
CA GLU A 865 21.43 -18.30 -47.32
C GLU A 865 21.93 -18.92 -46.00
N ALA A 866 21.70 -18.26 -44.86
CA ALA A 866 22.09 -18.77 -43.54
C ALA A 866 21.18 -19.89 -43.02
N GLY A 867 19.89 -19.79 -43.33
CA GLY A 867 18.85 -20.75 -42.91
C GLY A 867 18.54 -20.74 -41.40
N PRO A 868 17.54 -21.54 -40.97
CA PRO A 868 17.04 -21.52 -39.59
C PRO A 868 18.06 -22.06 -38.57
N TYR A 869 18.96 -22.96 -38.98
CA TYR A 869 19.94 -23.59 -38.10
C TYR A 869 20.96 -22.59 -37.51
N ALA A 870 21.22 -21.46 -38.19
CA ALA A 870 22.13 -20.42 -37.71
C ALA A 870 21.65 -19.74 -36.40
N SER A 871 20.34 -19.75 -36.14
CA SER A 871 19.74 -19.12 -34.95
C SER A 871 19.83 -19.97 -33.68
N LEU A 872 20.04 -21.29 -33.80
CA LEU A 872 19.76 -22.26 -32.74
C LEU A 872 21.02 -22.74 -31.98
N PRO A 873 20.91 -23.12 -30.69
CA PRO A 873 21.93 -23.91 -30.00
C PRO A 873 22.18 -25.26 -30.69
N SER A 874 23.43 -25.75 -30.67
CA SER A 874 23.82 -26.99 -31.36
C SER A 874 23.25 -28.29 -30.76
N ASP A 875 22.64 -28.19 -29.58
CA ASP A 875 21.98 -29.25 -28.82
C ASP A 875 20.44 -29.12 -28.81
N THR A 876 19.88 -28.31 -29.71
CA THR A 876 18.43 -28.08 -29.82
C THR A 876 17.67 -29.36 -30.24
N PRO A 877 16.60 -29.77 -29.53
CA PRO A 877 15.77 -30.92 -29.90
C PRO A 877 15.12 -30.79 -31.29
N ALA A 878 14.95 -31.90 -31.99
CA ALA A 878 14.50 -31.90 -33.39
C ALA A 878 13.07 -31.33 -33.59
N GLU A 879 12.21 -31.43 -32.58
CA GLU A 879 10.90 -30.79 -32.51
C GLU A 879 10.99 -29.28 -32.39
N VAL A 880 11.91 -28.76 -31.56
CA VAL A 880 12.17 -27.32 -31.44
C VAL A 880 12.77 -26.77 -32.74
N VAL A 881 13.64 -27.54 -33.41
CA VAL A 881 14.14 -27.20 -34.76
C VAL A 881 12.98 -27.00 -35.72
N ARG A 882 12.06 -27.98 -35.86
CA ARG A 882 10.89 -27.87 -36.77
C ARG A 882 10.00 -26.68 -36.45
N GLY A 883 9.70 -26.44 -35.16
CA GLY A 883 8.92 -25.29 -34.75
C GLY A 883 9.62 -23.96 -35.01
N TYR A 884 10.95 -23.93 -34.98
CA TYR A 884 11.72 -22.76 -35.37
C TYR A 884 11.80 -22.60 -36.90
N GLU A 885 11.82 -23.67 -37.70
CA GLU A 885 11.69 -23.59 -39.17
C GLU A 885 10.38 -22.88 -39.57
N ALA A 886 9.28 -23.12 -38.86
CA ALA A 886 8.01 -22.40 -39.02
C ALA A 886 8.09 -20.92 -38.58
N GLN A 887 8.68 -20.62 -37.42
CA GLN A 887 8.91 -19.23 -36.98
C GLN A 887 9.81 -18.46 -37.95
N PHE A 888 10.85 -19.09 -38.50
CA PHE A 888 11.79 -18.52 -39.45
C PHE A 888 11.12 -18.14 -40.77
N ALA A 889 10.20 -18.98 -41.26
CA ALA A 889 9.35 -18.65 -42.40
C ALA A 889 8.42 -17.44 -42.10
N SER A 890 7.87 -17.37 -40.88
CA SER A 890 7.07 -16.22 -40.43
C SER A 890 7.89 -14.93 -40.34
N LEU A 891 9.09 -14.97 -39.77
CA LEU A 891 10.03 -13.85 -39.71
C LEU A 891 10.42 -13.35 -41.12
N ASN A 892 10.74 -14.25 -42.05
CA ASN A 892 11.06 -13.89 -43.43
C ASN A 892 9.88 -13.22 -44.14
N LYS A 893 8.65 -13.69 -43.91
CA LYS A 893 7.43 -13.03 -44.41
C LYS A 893 7.25 -11.64 -43.77
N LYS A 894 7.51 -11.49 -42.47
CA LYS A 894 7.44 -10.21 -41.76
C LYS A 894 8.49 -9.20 -42.27
N LEU A 895 9.70 -9.63 -42.66
CA LEU A 895 10.73 -8.74 -43.24
C LEU A 895 10.22 -7.97 -44.47
N GLU A 896 9.41 -8.63 -45.31
CA GLU A 896 8.84 -8.03 -46.53
C GLU A 896 7.51 -7.29 -46.30
N ALA A 897 6.94 -7.38 -45.10
CA ALA A 897 5.63 -6.82 -44.79
C ALA A 897 5.71 -5.37 -44.25
N ASN A 898 4.73 -4.54 -44.60
CA ASN A 898 4.65 -3.13 -44.19
C ASN A 898 3.81 -2.91 -42.91
N ASP A 899 3.29 -3.98 -42.31
CA ASP A 899 2.37 -4.00 -41.15
C ASP A 899 2.99 -4.68 -39.92
N SER A 900 4.31 -4.86 -39.92
CA SER A 900 5.09 -5.55 -38.89
C SER A 900 6.36 -4.77 -38.59
N ALA A 901 6.48 -4.19 -37.40
CA ALA A 901 7.64 -3.41 -37.02
C ALA A 901 8.82 -4.29 -36.60
N PHE A 902 10.02 -4.01 -37.12
CA PHE A 902 11.27 -4.67 -36.71
C PHE A 902 12.12 -3.80 -35.78
N LEU A 903 12.04 -2.48 -35.96
CA LEU A 903 12.81 -1.51 -35.18
C LEU A 903 11.88 -0.67 -34.29
N GLU A 904 12.10 -0.75 -32.99
CA GLU A 904 11.68 0.27 -32.04
C GLU A 904 12.74 1.36 -31.92
N VAL A 905 12.32 2.63 -31.81
CA VAL A 905 13.19 3.72 -31.37
C VAL A 905 12.56 4.43 -30.18
N ILE A 906 13.15 4.22 -29.00
CA ILE A 906 12.81 4.92 -27.77
C ILE A 906 13.65 6.20 -27.70
N TRP A 907 13.00 7.35 -27.57
CA TRP A 907 13.66 8.65 -27.47
C TRP A 907 13.71 9.14 -26.01
N ALA A 908 14.93 9.40 -25.52
CA ALA A 908 15.17 10.01 -24.21
C ALA A 908 16.23 11.13 -24.34
N ASP A 909 15.80 12.32 -24.74
CA ASP A 909 16.59 13.56 -24.82
C ASP A 909 17.97 13.43 -25.50
N GLY A 910 18.05 12.71 -26.61
CA GLY A 910 19.29 12.49 -27.36
C GLY A 910 19.88 11.10 -27.20
N VAL A 911 19.46 10.33 -26.20
CA VAL A 911 19.61 8.87 -26.22
C VAL A 911 18.51 8.30 -27.14
N MET A 912 18.92 7.65 -28.22
CA MET A 912 18.08 6.80 -29.06
C MET A 912 18.37 5.34 -28.70
N VAL A 913 17.46 4.68 -27.98
CA VAL A 913 17.54 3.22 -27.79
C VAL A 913 16.87 2.57 -28.99
N LEU A 914 17.65 1.78 -29.73
CA LEU A 914 17.23 1.05 -30.92
C LEU A 914 16.93 -0.39 -30.51
N GLY A 915 15.69 -0.85 -30.68
CA GLY A 915 15.20 -2.14 -30.20
C GLY A 915 14.79 -3.09 -31.31
N LEU A 916 15.42 -4.27 -31.40
CA LEU A 916 15.04 -5.34 -32.33
C LEU A 916 13.82 -6.10 -31.81
N GLN A 917 12.66 -5.85 -32.43
CA GLN A 917 11.36 -6.41 -32.01
C GLN A 917 11.15 -7.86 -32.46
N HIS A 918 11.70 -8.22 -33.62
CA HIS A 918 11.55 -9.55 -34.24
C HIS A 918 12.91 -10.23 -34.42
N PRO A 919 13.61 -10.62 -33.33
CA PRO A 919 14.91 -11.26 -33.42
C PRO A 919 14.81 -12.64 -34.08
N TYR A 920 15.79 -12.96 -34.91
CA TYR A 920 16.00 -14.30 -35.44
C TYR A 920 16.64 -15.22 -34.41
N SER A 921 17.67 -14.76 -33.70
CA SER A 921 18.38 -15.56 -32.70
C SER A 921 17.45 -16.22 -31.67
N ARG A 922 17.79 -17.43 -31.22
CA ARG A 922 17.06 -18.16 -30.17
C ARG A 922 18.00 -18.74 -29.12
N GLY A 923 17.54 -18.76 -27.89
CA GLY A 923 18.27 -19.21 -26.74
C GLY A 923 17.79 -20.53 -26.15
N SER A 924 18.40 -20.88 -25.03
CA SER A 924 17.90 -21.89 -24.10
C SER A 924 18.19 -21.50 -22.65
N LEU A 925 17.38 -22.03 -21.74
CA LEU A 925 17.54 -21.91 -20.30
C LEU A 925 17.56 -23.30 -19.67
N LYS A 926 18.54 -23.54 -18.80
CA LYS A 926 18.72 -24.80 -18.09
C LYS A 926 18.96 -24.56 -16.60
N ALA A 927 18.27 -25.31 -15.74
CA ALA A 927 18.57 -25.38 -14.32
C ALA A 927 20.02 -25.84 -14.11
N ASN A 928 20.75 -25.15 -13.23
CA ASN A 928 22.17 -25.41 -12.97
C ASN A 928 22.39 -26.58 -11.99
N SER A 929 21.37 -26.90 -11.18
CA SER A 929 21.36 -27.99 -10.21
C SER A 929 19.92 -28.50 -10.01
N SER A 930 19.73 -29.44 -9.07
CA SER A 930 18.41 -29.89 -8.61
C SER A 930 17.72 -28.95 -7.60
N SER A 931 18.35 -27.82 -7.25
CA SER A 931 17.80 -26.77 -6.39
C SER A 931 17.15 -25.67 -7.22
N ILE A 932 15.98 -25.18 -6.79
CA ILE A 932 15.37 -23.97 -7.37
C ILE A 932 16.15 -22.69 -6.99
N PHE A 933 16.85 -22.72 -5.85
CA PHE A 933 17.51 -21.56 -5.26
C PHE A 933 18.86 -21.24 -5.93
N ASP A 934 19.41 -22.17 -6.71
CA ASP A 934 20.57 -21.91 -7.57
C ASP A 934 20.09 -21.25 -8.87
N ALA A 935 20.69 -20.12 -9.26
CA ALA A 935 20.27 -19.39 -10.46
C ALA A 935 20.40 -20.25 -11.75
N PRO A 936 19.43 -20.16 -12.68
CA PRO A 936 19.45 -20.92 -13.93
C PRO A 936 20.46 -20.33 -14.94
N VAL A 937 21.01 -21.18 -15.80
CA VAL A 937 21.88 -20.76 -16.91
C VAL A 937 20.99 -20.43 -18.11
N ALA A 938 20.85 -19.14 -18.42
CA ALA A 938 20.09 -18.64 -19.56
C ALA A 938 21.02 -18.02 -20.62
N ASP A 939 21.14 -18.64 -21.79
CA ASP A 939 21.71 -18.00 -22.99
C ASP A 939 20.58 -17.65 -23.96
N VAL A 940 20.30 -16.36 -24.13
CA VAL A 940 19.30 -15.84 -25.09
C VAL A 940 19.78 -15.90 -26.54
N GLY A 941 21.07 -16.13 -26.79
CA GLY A 941 21.64 -16.28 -28.13
C GLY A 941 21.81 -14.99 -28.93
N PHE A 942 21.70 -13.82 -28.30
CA PHE A 942 21.83 -12.50 -28.95
C PHE A 942 22.95 -12.43 -30.01
N LEU A 943 22.61 -11.96 -31.22
CA LEU A 943 23.51 -11.79 -32.37
C LEU A 943 24.24 -13.07 -32.81
N ARG A 944 23.65 -14.26 -32.57
CA ARG A 944 24.12 -15.53 -33.17
C ARG A 944 23.71 -15.64 -34.64
N ASN A 945 22.54 -15.11 -35.01
CA ASN A 945 22.16 -14.94 -36.40
C ASN A 945 22.61 -13.56 -36.93
N GLU A 946 23.41 -13.54 -37.99
CA GLU A 946 23.93 -12.31 -38.62
C GLU A 946 22.83 -11.41 -39.22
N VAL A 947 21.62 -11.93 -39.43
CA VAL A 947 20.44 -11.14 -39.83
C VAL A 947 20.09 -10.10 -38.76
N ASP A 948 20.21 -10.45 -37.47
CA ASP A 948 19.96 -9.52 -36.37
C ASP A 948 20.98 -8.37 -36.38
N VAL A 949 22.24 -8.66 -36.71
CA VAL A 949 23.31 -7.66 -36.85
C VAL A 949 23.03 -6.71 -38.01
N ALA A 950 22.62 -7.25 -39.17
CA ALA A 950 22.29 -6.46 -40.35
C ALA A 950 21.08 -5.53 -40.11
N LEU A 951 20.03 -6.02 -39.45
CA LEU A 951 18.87 -5.22 -39.05
C LEU A 951 19.26 -4.08 -38.09
N MET A 952 20.15 -4.34 -37.13
CA MET A 952 20.64 -3.32 -36.19
C MET A 952 21.64 -2.32 -36.81
N ARG A 953 22.42 -2.72 -37.81
CA ARG A 953 23.27 -1.80 -38.59
C ARG A 953 22.41 -0.76 -39.31
N GLU A 954 21.33 -1.20 -39.95
CA GLU A 954 20.36 -0.33 -40.60
C GLU A 954 19.61 0.56 -39.59
N ALA A 955 19.37 0.08 -38.37
CA ALA A 955 18.84 0.91 -37.29
C ALA A 955 19.79 2.05 -36.89
N VAL A 956 21.10 1.80 -36.78
CA VAL A 956 22.12 2.84 -36.52
C VAL A 956 22.19 3.83 -37.69
N HIS A 957 22.03 3.37 -38.94
CA HIS A 957 21.89 4.25 -40.09
C HIS A 957 20.59 5.10 -40.03
N PHE A 958 19.47 4.54 -39.57
CA PHE A 958 18.23 5.30 -39.35
C PHE A 958 18.37 6.36 -38.23
N ALA A 959 18.96 6.01 -37.09
CA ALA A 959 19.23 6.95 -35.99
C ALA A 959 19.99 8.21 -36.48
N ARG A 960 21.01 8.01 -37.32
CA ARG A 960 21.75 9.11 -37.96
C ARG A 960 20.94 9.93 -38.97
N ARG A 961 20.01 9.31 -39.70
CA ARG A 961 19.05 10.04 -40.56
C ARG A 961 18.05 10.87 -39.73
N LEU A 962 17.59 10.34 -38.61
CA LEU A 962 16.71 11.02 -37.66
C LEU A 962 17.41 12.23 -37.01
N ALA A 963 18.69 12.10 -36.65
CA ALA A 963 19.49 13.17 -36.04
C ALA A 963 19.74 14.39 -36.95
N VAL A 964 19.69 14.22 -38.29
CA VAL A 964 19.89 15.32 -39.27
C VAL A 964 18.59 15.90 -39.82
N THR A 965 17.42 15.48 -39.33
CA THR A 965 16.14 16.14 -39.60
C THR A 965 16.19 17.61 -39.13
N PRO A 966 15.60 18.59 -39.85
CA PRO A 966 15.58 19.98 -39.41
C PRO A 966 15.08 20.18 -37.96
N ALA A 967 14.10 19.39 -37.52
CA ALA A 967 13.60 19.40 -36.16
C ALA A 967 14.67 19.02 -35.12
N ILE A 968 15.41 17.92 -35.31
CA ILE A 968 16.46 17.49 -34.35
C ILE A 968 17.74 18.31 -34.52
N ALA A 969 18.13 18.66 -35.75
CA ALA A 969 19.29 19.49 -36.05
C ALA A 969 19.24 20.88 -35.38
N SER A 970 18.03 21.40 -35.13
CA SER A 970 17.83 22.66 -34.37
C SER A 970 18.35 22.60 -32.92
N LEU A 971 18.52 21.40 -32.35
CA LEU A 971 19.07 21.17 -31.00
C LEU A 971 20.61 21.01 -31.00
N ASN A 972 21.28 21.32 -32.12
CA ASN A 972 22.74 21.17 -32.30
C ASN A 972 23.32 19.80 -31.86
N PRO A 973 22.78 18.67 -32.36
CA PRO A 973 23.15 17.33 -31.91
C PRO A 973 24.63 17.00 -32.19
N PHE A 974 25.34 16.52 -31.17
CA PHE A 974 26.72 16.00 -31.29
C PHE A 974 26.75 14.50 -30.96
N GLU A 975 27.13 13.65 -31.92
CA GLU A 975 27.16 12.20 -31.73
C GLU A 975 28.33 11.77 -30.83
N ALA A 976 28.00 11.29 -29.63
CA ALA A 976 28.94 10.77 -28.65
C ALA A 976 29.10 9.25 -28.74
N VAL A 977 28.05 8.51 -29.09
CA VAL A 977 28.03 7.04 -29.25
C VAL A 977 27.22 6.66 -30.48
N PRO A 978 27.71 5.82 -31.41
CA PRO A 978 29.08 5.28 -31.46
C PRO A 978 30.14 6.35 -31.78
N GLY A 979 29.70 7.53 -32.24
CA GLY A 979 30.56 8.65 -32.61
C GLY A 979 30.76 8.72 -34.12
N ALA A 980 30.75 9.95 -34.66
CA ALA A 980 30.61 10.22 -36.09
C ALA A 980 31.70 9.62 -37.02
N ASN A 981 32.81 9.11 -36.46
CA ASN A 981 33.86 8.43 -37.24
C ASN A 981 33.53 6.95 -37.53
N VAL A 982 32.72 6.29 -36.70
CA VAL A 982 32.32 4.87 -36.84
C VAL A 982 31.36 4.74 -38.02
N THR A 983 31.89 4.44 -39.20
CA THR A 983 31.17 4.62 -40.48
C THR A 983 31.25 3.43 -41.45
N ALA A 984 32.24 2.56 -41.34
CA ALA A 984 32.23 1.29 -42.07
C ALA A 984 31.29 0.29 -41.40
N SER A 985 30.72 -0.63 -42.19
CA SER A 985 29.82 -1.69 -41.70
C SER A 985 30.45 -2.49 -40.55
N ASP A 986 31.69 -2.94 -40.74
CA ASP A 986 32.45 -3.74 -39.78
C ASP A 986 32.66 -3.00 -38.44
N ASP A 987 32.88 -1.68 -38.47
CA ASP A 987 33.02 -0.85 -37.26
C ASP A 987 31.67 -0.69 -36.53
N ILE A 988 30.57 -0.56 -37.29
CA ILE A 988 29.21 -0.46 -36.75
C ILE A 988 28.79 -1.81 -36.15
N ASP A 989 29.12 -2.93 -36.79
CA ASP A 989 28.87 -4.28 -36.28
C ASP A 989 29.67 -4.55 -35.01
N ALA A 990 30.94 -4.13 -34.96
CA ALA A 990 31.78 -4.21 -33.76
C ALA A 990 31.20 -3.35 -32.62
N PHE A 991 30.66 -2.16 -32.92
CA PHE A 991 29.91 -1.35 -31.95
C PHE A 991 28.65 -2.07 -31.47
N ILE A 992 27.83 -2.64 -32.36
CA ILE A 992 26.60 -3.36 -32.01
C ILE A 992 26.93 -4.54 -31.09
N ARG A 993 27.91 -5.39 -31.45
CA ARG A 993 28.33 -6.54 -30.63
C ARG A 993 28.91 -6.15 -29.28
N SER A 994 29.62 -5.04 -29.18
CA SER A 994 30.20 -4.56 -27.91
C SER A 994 29.24 -3.76 -27.02
N SER A 995 28.16 -3.20 -27.58
CA SER A 995 27.18 -2.38 -26.85
C SER A 995 25.83 -3.07 -26.58
N ALA A 996 25.49 -4.13 -27.33
CA ALA A 996 24.17 -4.76 -27.26
C ALA A 996 23.75 -5.19 -25.84
N SER A 997 22.49 -4.92 -25.51
CA SER A 997 21.82 -5.22 -24.26
C SER A 997 20.39 -5.71 -24.55
N THR A 998 19.51 -5.66 -23.56
CA THR A 998 18.10 -6.07 -23.62
C THR A 998 17.15 -4.87 -23.36
N ILE A 999 15.87 -4.98 -23.73
CA ILE A 999 14.74 -4.11 -23.30
C ILE A 999 13.90 -4.80 -22.19
N TYR A 1000 14.41 -5.90 -21.64
CA TYR A 1000 13.87 -6.67 -20.51
C TYR A 1000 12.56 -7.41 -20.85
N HIS A 1001 12.50 -8.01 -22.04
CA HIS A 1001 11.34 -8.73 -22.59
C HIS A 1001 11.60 -10.23 -22.89
N PRO A 1002 12.23 -11.02 -22.00
CA PRO A 1002 12.42 -12.46 -22.24
C PRO A 1002 11.07 -13.18 -22.40
N ALA A 1003 10.95 -13.99 -23.45
CA ALA A 1003 9.78 -14.82 -23.76
C ALA A 1003 10.17 -16.22 -24.29
N GLY A 1004 9.16 -17.08 -24.43
CA GLY A 1004 9.21 -18.28 -25.29
C GLY A 1004 9.80 -19.57 -24.73
N THR A 1005 10.33 -19.57 -23.50
CA THR A 1005 10.95 -20.75 -22.85
C THR A 1005 10.01 -21.92 -22.56
N CYS A 1006 8.70 -21.73 -22.66
CA CYS A 1006 7.66 -22.75 -22.53
C CYS A 1006 6.61 -22.58 -23.64
N LYS A 1007 7.09 -22.38 -24.88
CA LYS A 1007 6.31 -22.10 -26.09
C LYS A 1007 4.94 -22.81 -26.14
N MET A 1008 3.90 -22.03 -26.41
CA MET A 1008 2.58 -22.50 -26.82
C MET A 1008 2.60 -22.95 -28.29
N GLY A 1009 2.01 -24.11 -28.59
CA GLY A 1009 1.84 -24.63 -29.95
C GLY A 1009 2.03 -26.15 -30.05
N PRO A 1010 2.04 -26.73 -31.26
CA PRO A 1010 2.09 -28.18 -31.46
C PRO A 1010 3.32 -28.84 -30.81
N LYS A 1011 3.13 -29.97 -30.11
CA LYS A 1011 4.22 -30.69 -29.41
C LYS A 1011 5.30 -31.17 -30.38
N GLU A 1012 4.91 -31.64 -31.55
CA GLU A 1012 5.78 -32.06 -32.65
C GLU A 1012 6.65 -30.93 -33.22
N GLU A 1013 6.31 -29.68 -32.92
CA GLU A 1013 7.05 -28.45 -33.22
C GLU A 1013 7.67 -27.83 -31.95
N GLY A 1014 7.89 -28.61 -30.90
CA GLY A 1014 8.53 -28.13 -29.68
C GLY A 1014 7.65 -27.19 -28.85
N GLY A 1015 6.33 -27.37 -28.90
CA GLY A 1015 5.42 -26.82 -27.90
C GLY A 1015 5.60 -27.49 -26.54
N VAL A 1016 5.56 -26.69 -25.48
CA VAL A 1016 5.52 -27.13 -24.08
C VAL A 1016 4.09 -27.10 -23.54
N VAL A 1017 3.26 -26.17 -24.03
CA VAL A 1017 1.82 -26.11 -23.72
C VAL A 1017 0.92 -26.12 -24.96
N ASP A 1018 -0.29 -26.66 -24.79
CA ASP A 1018 -1.37 -26.62 -25.78
C ASP A 1018 -2.00 -25.21 -25.90
N GLU A 1019 -2.95 -25.04 -26.83
CA GLU A 1019 -3.69 -23.79 -27.04
C GLU A 1019 -4.59 -23.40 -25.84
N GLN A 1020 -4.73 -24.28 -24.85
CA GLN A 1020 -5.42 -24.04 -23.58
C GLN A 1020 -4.42 -23.82 -22.43
N LEU A 1021 -3.14 -23.66 -22.74
CA LEU A 1021 -2.00 -23.44 -21.85
C LEU A 1021 -1.69 -24.60 -20.88
N LYS A 1022 -2.13 -25.83 -21.18
CA LYS A 1022 -1.83 -27.02 -20.36
C LYS A 1022 -0.50 -27.64 -20.76
N VAL A 1023 0.27 -28.12 -19.78
CA VAL A 1023 1.58 -28.74 -20.02
C VAL A 1023 1.44 -30.14 -20.63
N TYR A 1024 2.13 -30.38 -21.76
CA TYR A 1024 2.02 -31.64 -22.48
C TYR A 1024 2.48 -32.86 -21.67
N GLY A 1025 1.54 -33.72 -21.30
CA GLY A 1025 1.78 -34.96 -20.56
C GLY A 1025 1.54 -34.86 -19.04
N VAL A 1026 1.10 -33.69 -18.54
CA VAL A 1026 0.81 -33.47 -17.12
C VAL A 1026 -0.62 -32.95 -16.93
N GLU A 1027 -1.48 -33.74 -16.28
CA GLU A 1027 -2.78 -33.29 -15.80
C GLU A 1027 -2.64 -32.29 -14.65
N ASN A 1028 -3.62 -31.39 -14.52
CA ASN A 1028 -3.69 -30.37 -13.46
C ASN A 1028 -2.54 -29.33 -13.48
N LEU A 1029 -1.86 -29.10 -14.61
CA LEU A 1029 -0.78 -28.11 -14.73
C LEU A 1029 -0.97 -27.18 -15.94
N ARG A 1030 -0.91 -25.86 -15.70
CA ARG A 1030 -0.86 -24.84 -16.75
C ARG A 1030 0.26 -23.84 -16.53
N ILE A 1031 0.64 -23.14 -17.60
CA ILE A 1031 1.63 -22.05 -17.57
C ILE A 1031 0.96 -20.79 -18.11
N VAL A 1032 1.05 -19.68 -17.38
CA VAL A 1032 0.46 -18.39 -17.76
C VAL A 1032 1.45 -17.27 -17.44
N ASP A 1033 2.46 -17.08 -18.28
CA ASP A 1033 3.37 -15.93 -18.28
C ASP A 1033 4.05 -15.78 -19.67
N ALA A 1034 5.03 -14.88 -19.80
CA ALA A 1034 5.71 -14.62 -21.07
C ALA A 1034 6.50 -15.82 -21.65
N SER A 1035 6.76 -16.88 -20.87
CA SER A 1035 7.36 -18.13 -21.36
C SER A 1035 6.53 -18.80 -22.46
N THR A 1036 5.20 -18.61 -22.49
CA THR A 1036 4.33 -19.29 -23.47
C THR A 1036 4.26 -18.58 -24.82
N MET A 1037 4.67 -17.32 -24.93
CA MET A 1037 4.59 -16.58 -26.20
C MET A 1037 5.48 -17.25 -27.26
N PRO A 1038 4.94 -17.69 -28.41
CA PRO A 1038 5.74 -18.40 -29.41
C PRO A 1038 6.76 -17.48 -30.08
N MET A 1039 6.39 -16.23 -30.32
CA MET A 1039 7.23 -15.14 -30.81
C MET A 1039 6.85 -13.85 -30.08
N LEU A 1040 7.80 -12.94 -29.86
CA LEU A 1040 7.50 -11.61 -29.33
C LEU A 1040 6.66 -10.78 -30.33
N PRO A 1041 5.66 -10.03 -29.85
CA PRO A 1041 5.01 -8.98 -30.64
C PRO A 1041 5.85 -7.72 -30.64
N ALA A 1042 5.68 -6.84 -31.63
CA ALA A 1042 6.41 -5.58 -31.70
C ALA A 1042 5.84 -4.53 -30.71
N SER A 1043 6.07 -4.76 -29.42
CA SER A 1043 5.59 -3.95 -28.29
C SER A 1043 6.29 -4.33 -26.98
N HIS A 1044 6.10 -3.53 -25.93
CA HIS A 1044 6.45 -3.95 -24.57
C HIS A 1044 5.51 -5.06 -24.11
N THR A 1045 6.07 -6.14 -23.56
CA THR A 1045 5.31 -7.40 -23.37
C THR A 1045 4.18 -7.30 -22.35
N MET A 1046 4.20 -6.34 -21.42
CA MET A 1046 3.26 -6.22 -20.30
C MET A 1046 1.79 -6.31 -20.71
N THR A 1047 1.37 -5.57 -21.75
CA THR A 1047 -0.05 -5.57 -22.20
C THR A 1047 -0.46 -6.95 -22.71
N THR A 1048 0.45 -7.62 -23.43
CA THR A 1048 0.26 -8.96 -23.98
C THR A 1048 0.24 -10.01 -22.86
N VAL A 1049 1.11 -9.89 -21.85
CA VAL A 1049 1.11 -10.73 -20.65
C VAL A 1049 -0.25 -10.65 -19.93
N TYR A 1050 -0.83 -9.45 -19.80
CA TYR A 1050 -2.18 -9.29 -19.25
C TYR A 1050 -3.28 -9.87 -20.14
N ALA A 1051 -3.21 -9.69 -21.47
CA ALA A 1051 -4.23 -10.24 -22.38
C ALA A 1051 -4.22 -11.78 -22.38
N VAL A 1052 -3.03 -12.39 -22.37
CA VAL A 1052 -2.82 -13.83 -22.17
C VAL A 1052 -3.43 -14.28 -20.84
N ALA A 1053 -3.19 -13.55 -19.74
CA ALA A 1053 -3.69 -13.90 -18.41
C ALA A 1053 -5.21 -13.75 -18.25
N GLU A 1054 -5.80 -12.68 -18.80
CA GLU A 1054 -7.25 -12.47 -18.82
C GLU A 1054 -7.98 -13.53 -19.66
N LYS A 1055 -7.42 -13.93 -20.82
CA LYS A 1055 -7.92 -15.06 -21.61
C LYS A 1055 -7.77 -16.38 -20.86
N ALA A 1056 -6.59 -16.65 -20.32
CA ALA A 1056 -6.29 -17.88 -19.59
C ALA A 1056 -7.25 -18.10 -18.41
N ALA A 1057 -7.58 -17.04 -17.66
CA ALA A 1057 -8.53 -17.13 -16.56
C ALA A 1057 -9.94 -17.54 -17.02
N ASP A 1058 -10.43 -17.02 -18.15
CA ASP A 1058 -11.73 -17.41 -18.69
C ASP A 1058 -11.69 -18.82 -19.34
N VAL A 1059 -10.57 -19.24 -19.93
CA VAL A 1059 -10.34 -20.64 -20.35
C VAL A 1059 -10.37 -21.61 -19.15
N ILE A 1060 -9.70 -21.28 -18.03
CA ILE A 1060 -9.67 -22.10 -16.81
C ILE A 1060 -11.07 -22.17 -16.14
N LYS A 1061 -11.89 -21.12 -16.25
CA LYS A 1061 -13.30 -21.13 -15.83
C LYS A 1061 -14.22 -21.97 -16.74
N GLY A 1062 -13.75 -22.38 -17.92
CA GLY A 1062 -14.61 -22.96 -18.95
C GLY A 1062 -15.58 -21.95 -19.58
N HIS A 1063 -15.21 -20.67 -19.57
CA HIS A 1063 -16.00 -19.53 -20.08
C HIS A 1063 -15.70 -19.20 -21.55
N GLU A 1064 -15.26 -20.18 -22.34
CA GLU A 1064 -15.18 -19.99 -23.79
C GLU A 1064 -16.58 -19.82 -24.39
N LYS A 1065 -16.95 -18.56 -24.63
CA LYS A 1065 -17.79 -18.22 -25.77
C LYS A 1065 -17.00 -18.61 -27.02
N GLY A 1066 -17.32 -19.78 -27.60
CA GLY A 1066 -16.90 -20.09 -28.96
C GLY A 1066 -17.24 -18.93 -29.91
N PRO A 1067 -16.48 -18.76 -31.00
CA PRO A 1067 -16.48 -17.52 -31.79
C PRO A 1067 -17.91 -17.12 -32.17
N PRO A 1068 -18.30 -15.85 -31.99
CA PRO A 1068 -19.62 -15.41 -32.39
C PRO A 1068 -19.74 -15.62 -33.91
N HIS A 1069 -20.61 -16.55 -34.32
CA HIS A 1069 -21.00 -16.67 -35.72
C HIS A 1069 -21.52 -15.31 -36.20
N LEU A 1070 -20.68 -14.57 -36.92
CA LEU A 1070 -21.02 -13.27 -37.47
C LEU A 1070 -22.19 -13.43 -38.43
N SER A 1071 -23.40 -13.14 -37.93
CA SER A 1071 -24.66 -13.28 -38.66
C SER A 1071 -24.80 -12.17 -39.69
N GLN A 1072 -24.03 -12.28 -40.77
CA GLN A 1072 -24.10 -11.54 -42.04
C GLN A 1072 -24.56 -10.08 -41.91
N TYR A 1073 -23.78 -9.25 -41.21
CA TYR A 1073 -23.85 -7.81 -41.43
C TYR A 1073 -23.26 -7.48 -42.80
N PHE A 1074 -24.15 -7.38 -43.80
CA PHE A 1074 -23.85 -6.99 -45.17
C PHE A 1074 -23.30 -5.55 -45.22
N PHE A 1075 -21.98 -5.41 -45.13
CA PHE A 1075 -21.28 -4.24 -45.68
C PHE A 1075 -21.00 -4.49 -47.17
N PRO A 1076 -21.48 -3.62 -48.09
CA PRO A 1076 -21.30 -3.83 -49.52
C PRO A 1076 -19.83 -3.62 -49.91
N SER A 1077 -19.26 -4.58 -50.65
CA SER A 1077 -17.87 -4.53 -51.12
C SER A 1077 -17.61 -3.32 -52.02
N ALA A 1078 -16.76 -2.40 -51.57
CA ALA A 1078 -16.25 -1.31 -52.40
C ALA A 1078 -15.20 -1.85 -53.39
N SER A 1079 -15.66 -2.31 -54.56
CA SER A 1079 -14.80 -2.82 -55.62
C SER A 1079 -13.95 -1.70 -56.24
N SER A 1080 -12.63 -1.80 -56.12
CA SER A 1080 -11.67 -0.85 -56.71
C SER A 1080 -11.80 -0.78 -58.24
N PRO A 1081 -12.04 0.40 -58.85
CA PRO A 1081 -11.87 0.59 -60.28
C PRO A 1081 -10.37 0.72 -60.63
N PRO A 1082 -9.91 0.23 -61.80
CA PRO A 1082 -8.50 0.30 -62.18
C PRO A 1082 -8.08 1.73 -62.56
N MET A 1083 -6.85 2.12 -62.21
CA MET A 1083 -6.26 3.37 -62.69
C MET A 1083 -6.04 3.34 -64.21
N SER A 1084 -6.46 4.40 -64.89
CA SER A 1084 -6.06 4.71 -66.27
C SER A 1084 -5.49 6.13 -66.36
N VAL A 1085 -4.50 6.29 -67.23
CA VAL A 1085 -3.66 7.48 -67.35
C VAL A 1085 -4.43 8.62 -68.06
N PHE A 1086 -4.37 9.87 -67.54
CA PHE A 1086 -3.79 11.03 -68.24
C PHE A 1086 -3.99 12.39 -67.51
N SER A 1087 -3.07 13.30 -67.83
CA SER A 1087 -2.95 14.74 -67.49
C SER A 1087 -4.22 15.60 -67.57
N GLY A 1088 -4.27 16.72 -66.81
CA GLY A 1088 -5.12 17.87 -67.20
C GLY A 1088 -5.37 18.99 -66.19
N THR A 1089 -4.47 19.96 -66.14
CA THR A 1089 -4.63 21.37 -65.70
C THR A 1089 -6.04 22.00 -65.44
N SER A 1090 -6.10 22.80 -64.37
CA SER A 1090 -6.63 24.20 -64.28
C SER A 1090 -8.13 24.54 -64.05
N VAL A 1091 -8.33 25.34 -62.97
CA VAL A 1091 -9.22 26.53 -62.82
C VAL A 1091 -10.75 26.35 -62.57
N PRO A 1092 -11.36 27.09 -61.60
CA PRO A 1092 -12.80 27.04 -61.27
C PRO A 1092 -13.60 28.31 -61.66
N GLU A 1093 -14.96 28.28 -61.64
CA GLU A 1093 -15.81 29.29 -60.96
C GLU A 1093 -17.35 29.03 -60.90
N LYS A 1094 -17.96 29.54 -59.81
CA LYS A 1094 -19.33 30.03 -59.50
C LYS A 1094 -20.51 29.96 -60.51
N SER A 1095 -21.70 29.60 -59.99
CA SER A 1095 -23.02 30.33 -60.04
C SER A 1095 -24.20 29.35 -59.78
N THR A 1096 -25.17 29.44 -58.84
CA THR A 1096 -26.07 30.47 -58.23
C THR A 1096 -27.51 30.52 -58.79
N THR A 1097 -28.51 30.25 -57.90
CA THR A 1097 -29.89 30.85 -57.76
C THR A 1097 -31.21 30.18 -58.26
N ARG A 1098 -32.17 30.08 -57.30
CA ARG A 1098 -33.61 30.57 -57.30
C ARG A 1098 -34.82 29.58 -57.49
N PRO A 1099 -36.07 29.92 -57.02
CA PRO A 1099 -36.86 29.02 -56.11
C PRO A 1099 -38.43 29.04 -56.19
N ARG A 1100 -39.12 28.62 -55.09
CA ARG A 1100 -40.58 28.76 -54.70
C ARG A 1100 -41.55 27.66 -55.22
N THR A 1101 -42.66 27.30 -54.52
CA THR A 1101 -43.81 28.13 -54.06
C THR A 1101 -44.73 27.57 -52.93
N HIS A 1102 -45.31 28.48 -52.10
CA HIS A 1102 -46.61 28.45 -51.33
C HIS A 1102 -46.96 27.27 -50.37
N VAL A 1103 -47.93 27.30 -49.41
CA VAL A 1103 -49.09 28.19 -49.05
C VAL A 1103 -49.16 28.43 -47.50
N ARG A 1104 -49.83 29.50 -47.04
CA ARG A 1104 -50.25 29.82 -45.63
C ARG A 1104 -51.53 30.69 -45.67
N PRO A 1105 -52.26 31.08 -44.57
CA PRO A 1105 -51.89 31.24 -43.14
C PRO A 1105 -52.59 30.17 -42.23
N PRO A 1106 -53.31 30.37 -41.07
CA PRO A 1106 -53.90 31.57 -40.41
C PRO A 1106 -53.15 32.27 -39.23
N ARG A 1107 -53.51 32.02 -37.95
CA ARG A 1107 -53.64 33.05 -36.87
C ARG A 1107 -53.65 32.38 -35.46
N VAL A 1108 -53.54 33.01 -34.26
CA VAL A 1108 -53.17 34.33 -33.63
C VAL A 1108 -53.16 34.05 -32.09
N SER A 1109 -52.36 34.61 -31.16
CA SER A 1109 -52.15 36.01 -30.70
C SER A 1109 -50.83 36.24 -29.91
N VAL A 1110 -50.53 37.50 -29.55
CA VAL A 1110 -49.26 38.08 -29.01
C VAL A 1110 -49.65 39.33 -28.15
N PRO A 1111 -49.05 39.72 -26.98
CA PRO A 1111 -47.83 40.59 -26.94
C PRO A 1111 -46.94 40.67 -25.65
N GLY A 1112 -45.79 41.38 -25.75
CA GLY A 1112 -44.95 41.89 -24.64
C GLY A 1112 -43.49 41.37 -24.64
N VAL A 1113 -42.47 42.00 -25.26
CA VAL A 1113 -41.80 43.33 -25.04
C VAL A 1113 -40.90 43.38 -23.79
N GLY A 1114 -39.57 43.51 -23.98
CA GLY A 1114 -38.56 43.78 -22.94
C GLY A 1114 -37.11 43.70 -23.48
N SER A 1115 -36.23 44.66 -23.17
CA SER A 1115 -35.03 44.95 -24.00
C SER A 1115 -33.67 45.13 -23.29
N SER A 1116 -32.63 44.68 -23.98
CA SER A 1116 -31.30 45.34 -24.18
C SER A 1116 -30.12 45.20 -23.19
N LYS A 1117 -28.93 45.39 -23.80
CA LYS A 1117 -27.55 45.57 -23.28
C LYS A 1117 -26.81 44.30 -22.84
N LEU A 1118 -25.59 44.00 -23.33
CA LEU A 1118 -24.33 44.75 -23.60
C LEU A 1118 -23.46 44.92 -22.36
N GLY A 1119 -22.22 44.46 -22.50
CA GLY A 1119 -21.14 44.33 -21.52
C GLY A 1119 -20.09 43.41 -22.12
#